data_AF-A0A0Q1BC72-F1
#
_entry.id   AF-A0A0Q1BC72-F1
#
_cell.length_a   1.000
_cell.length_b   1.000
_cell.length_c   1.000
_cell.angle_alpha   90.00
_cell.angle_beta   90.00
_cell.angle_gamma   90.00
#
_symmetry.space_group_name_H-M   'P 1'
#
loop_
_entity.id
_entity.type
_entity.pdbx_description
1 polymer ?
#
loop_
_entity_poly.entity_id
_entity_poly.type
_entity_poly.pdbx_seq_one_letter_code
_entity_poly.pdbx_strand_id
1 'polypeptide(L)'
;MKIENKDNKIDQLHQLIEQFEYNEKVYKSSRYDEANTRVDFIDKFFELLDWDVRNVSGYSEAYRDVVREDKITIKGKPKAPDYSFRIGGIRKFFVEAKKPLVNIREDIEPAFQIRRYSYTAKLPLAILTDFEEMAVYDTRIKPIKTDKASTARINYLEYRKYPDAFDFIYDTFSKPAILRGSFDKYVEDTKRKRGTSEVDKEFLKMIDGWRTDLARNIALRNKQLDIVDLNYAIQKVIDRIIFLRIAEDRQMEKYGTMQIAGKSKFAYQKITHLFQKANQKYNSGLFKVEDWLDNLQVDDKIICSIITSLYYPECPYELSVMPIEILGNIYEQFLGKTIRLTPSHQAKIEEKPEVRKAGGVYYTPKYIVDYIVENTVGEKIKSQTPGKIEKLRILDPACGSGSFLVGAYQYLIDYHLKYYTKSKNINSTLKKGIIYQVDANTYRLSIQEKQKILLNNIYGVDIDSQAVEVTKLSLLLKLMEDENVQSAGQLFKYSDLKLLPDLKDNVKCGNSLIGTDFYKDKQIELFSQDEIRKINAFDWETEFKEIMDSGGFDCVIGNPPYIHQRDDFVQVNDISYYKSHYVSSNFRQNTYTLFVEKGIDLLKKEGIFSYIIPNYFLSTDNDSIFREFLFTKNQVIKMLNVKNVFIDATVYCLIPIVKKDNSKSEILYYEKNSKIETLDNNISDSKIFYPSPDNSYKLRFIKRKTDCIELGKYCNTYMGIVPYRKGYGDPPQTEKMINNKLYSHKKSEGNKDLLYYTASDIGFFY
;
A
#
# COMPACT_ATOMS: atom_id res chain seq x y z
N MET A 1 33.23 -27.92 2.39
CA MET A 1 32.46 -26.91 1.64
C MET A 1 31.80 -25.81 2.48
N LYS A 2 31.01 -26.05 3.54
CA LYS A 2 30.36 -24.96 4.33
C LYS A 2 31.28 -24.19 5.29
N ILE A 3 32.29 -24.86 5.85
CA ILE A 3 33.24 -24.28 6.81
C ILE A 3 34.37 -23.54 6.07
N GLU A 4 34.91 -24.15 5.00
CA GLU A 4 35.97 -23.56 4.15
C GLU A 4 35.64 -22.19 3.54
N ASN A 5 34.36 -21.86 3.33
CA ASN A 5 33.98 -20.56 2.74
C ASN A 5 33.79 -19.45 3.79
N LYS A 6 33.60 -19.80 5.08
CA LYS A 6 33.49 -18.81 6.17
C LYS A 6 34.87 -18.49 6.74
N ASP A 7 35.73 -19.48 6.86
CA ASP A 7 37.10 -19.31 7.35
C ASP A 7 37.92 -18.39 6.42
N ASN A 8 37.82 -18.58 5.10
CA ASN A 8 38.47 -17.69 4.11
C ASN A 8 37.98 -16.23 4.23
N LYS A 9 36.70 -16.01 4.57
CA LYS A 9 36.17 -14.65 4.77
C LYS A 9 36.68 -14.01 6.06
N ILE A 10 36.88 -14.81 7.10
CA ILE A 10 37.49 -14.36 8.35
C ILE A 10 38.95 -13.98 8.10
N ASP A 11 39.70 -14.75 7.30
CA ASP A 11 41.07 -14.41 6.92
C ASP A 11 41.14 -13.09 6.14
N GLN A 12 40.23 -12.87 5.18
CA GLN A 12 40.14 -11.60 4.46
C GLN A 12 39.72 -10.43 5.38
N LEU A 13 38.86 -10.69 6.37
CA LEU A 13 38.52 -9.70 7.40
C LEU A 13 39.75 -9.34 8.24
N HIS A 14 40.58 -10.31 8.63
CA HIS A 14 41.84 -10.06 9.33
C HIS A 14 42.78 -9.16 8.52
N GLN A 15 42.90 -9.39 7.21
CA GLN A 15 43.69 -8.53 6.33
C GLN A 15 43.17 -7.08 6.30
N LEU A 16 41.85 -6.86 6.28
CA LEU A 16 41.27 -5.52 6.36
C LEU A 16 41.56 -4.84 7.70
N ILE A 17 41.48 -5.60 8.80
CA ILE A 17 41.76 -5.12 10.16
C ILE A 17 43.24 -4.72 10.29
N GLU A 18 44.16 -5.56 9.79
CA GLU A 18 45.60 -5.28 9.78
C GLU A 18 45.92 -4.03 8.95
N GLN A 19 45.28 -3.87 7.78
CA GLN A 19 45.43 -2.68 6.96
C GLN A 19 44.99 -1.40 7.70
N PHE A 20 43.86 -1.47 8.42
CA PHE A 20 43.35 -0.34 9.20
C PHE A 20 44.27 -0.01 10.37
N GLU A 21 44.69 -1.02 11.14
CA GLU A 21 45.54 -0.86 12.31
C GLU A 21 46.92 -0.29 11.95
N TYR A 22 47.53 -0.75 10.85
CA TYR A 22 48.84 -0.26 10.40
C TYR A 22 48.83 1.26 10.09
N ASN A 23 47.71 1.79 9.60
CA ASN A 23 47.57 3.19 9.19
C ASN A 23 46.59 3.99 10.06
N GLU A 24 46.26 3.51 11.27
CA GLU A 24 45.18 4.03 12.12
C GLU A 24 45.29 5.55 12.36
N LYS A 25 46.51 6.05 12.61
CA LYS A 25 46.78 7.49 12.81
C LYS A 25 46.45 8.35 11.59
N VAL A 26 46.64 7.81 10.38
CA VAL A 26 46.36 8.51 9.12
C VAL A 26 44.86 8.55 8.88
N TYR A 27 44.16 7.42 9.09
CA TYR A 27 42.71 7.30 8.91
C TYR A 27 41.91 8.14 9.92
N LYS A 28 42.45 8.32 11.13
CA LYS A 28 41.88 9.23 12.15
C LYS A 28 42.23 10.70 11.95
N SER A 29 43.02 11.04 10.93
CA SER A 29 43.38 12.43 10.66
C SER A 29 42.23 13.18 9.97
N SER A 30 42.20 14.51 10.13
CA SER A 30 41.22 15.35 9.42
C SER A 30 41.36 15.33 7.90
N ARG A 31 42.45 14.78 7.36
CA ARG A 31 42.75 14.69 5.92
C ARG A 31 42.12 13.46 5.27
N TYR A 32 41.81 12.42 6.04
CA TYR A 32 41.14 11.23 5.53
C TYR A 32 39.63 11.47 5.55
N ASP A 33 38.99 11.25 4.40
CA ASP A 33 37.58 11.55 4.21
C ASP A 33 36.72 10.28 4.22
N GLU A 34 35.42 10.52 4.30
CA GLU A 34 34.41 9.47 4.35
C GLU A 34 34.32 8.69 3.02
N ALA A 35 34.64 9.33 1.88
CA ALA A 35 34.63 8.67 0.58
C ALA A 35 35.72 7.59 0.49
N ASN A 36 36.93 7.89 0.97
CA ASN A 36 38.01 6.90 1.06
C ASN A 36 37.68 5.82 2.09
N THR A 37 37.12 6.19 3.26
CA THR A 37 36.70 5.21 4.28
C THR A 37 35.74 4.16 3.69
N ARG A 38 34.79 4.62 2.85
CA ARG A 38 33.85 3.76 2.14
C ARG A 38 34.56 2.77 1.21
N VAL A 39 35.42 3.27 0.31
CA VAL A 39 36.09 2.45 -0.71
C VAL A 39 37.13 1.50 -0.11
N ASP A 40 37.93 1.99 0.84
CA ASP A 40 39.07 1.25 1.39
C ASP A 40 38.64 0.13 2.32
N PHE A 41 37.52 0.31 3.04
CA PHE A 41 37.12 -0.57 4.14
C PHE A 41 35.66 -1.03 4.07
N ILE A 42 34.70 -0.10 4.09
CA ILE A 42 33.28 -0.44 4.26
C ILE A 42 32.76 -1.28 3.09
N ASP A 43 33.08 -0.90 1.86
CA ASP A 43 32.70 -1.63 0.65
C ASP A 43 33.22 -3.07 0.69
N LYS A 44 34.53 -3.23 0.94
CA LYS A 44 35.18 -4.54 1.00
C LYS A 44 34.60 -5.39 2.12
N PHE A 45 34.31 -4.79 3.28
CA PHE A 45 33.69 -5.48 4.40
C PHE A 45 32.32 -6.06 4.04
N PHE A 46 31.45 -5.29 3.38
CA PHE A 46 30.14 -5.80 2.98
C PHE A 46 30.21 -6.80 1.81
N GLU A 47 31.26 -6.75 0.98
CA GLU A 47 31.52 -7.80 -0.01
C GLU A 47 31.87 -9.14 0.62
N LEU A 48 32.56 -9.16 1.78
CA LEU A 48 32.75 -10.40 2.57
C LEU A 48 31.42 -11.03 3.00
N LEU A 49 30.38 -10.21 3.14
CA LEU A 49 29.02 -10.63 3.46
C LEU A 49 28.18 -11.02 2.22
N ASP A 50 28.85 -11.25 1.07
CA ASP A 50 28.29 -11.62 -0.24
C ASP A 50 27.36 -10.57 -0.89
N TRP A 51 27.52 -9.31 -0.52
CA TRP A 51 26.81 -8.21 -1.19
C TRP A 51 27.56 -7.74 -2.41
N ASP A 52 26.86 -7.55 -3.54
CA ASP A 52 27.45 -6.93 -4.73
C ASP A 52 27.44 -5.39 -4.58
N VAL A 53 28.33 -4.87 -3.73
CA VAL A 53 28.37 -3.44 -3.37
C VAL A 53 28.86 -2.58 -4.54
N ARG A 54 29.78 -3.11 -5.36
CA ARG A 54 30.35 -2.44 -6.53
C ARG A 54 29.59 -2.71 -7.83
N ASN A 55 28.51 -3.48 -7.79
CA ASN A 55 27.71 -3.88 -8.94
C ASN A 55 28.55 -4.55 -10.05
N VAL A 56 29.40 -5.50 -9.64
CA VAL A 56 30.21 -6.34 -10.54
C VAL A 56 29.33 -7.16 -11.48
N SER A 57 28.13 -7.54 -11.03
CA SER A 57 27.16 -8.29 -11.83
C SER A 57 26.51 -7.48 -12.96
N GLY A 58 26.72 -6.15 -12.99
CA GLY A 58 26.19 -5.27 -14.04
C GLY A 58 24.67 -5.11 -14.01
N TYR A 59 24.03 -5.30 -12.85
CA TYR A 59 22.59 -5.12 -12.71
C TYR A 59 22.20 -3.64 -12.76
N SER A 60 21.05 -3.35 -13.37
CA SER A 60 20.41 -2.04 -13.25
C SER A 60 19.96 -1.79 -11.82
N GLU A 61 19.95 -0.55 -11.35
CA GLU A 61 19.63 -0.16 -9.96
C GLU A 61 18.40 -0.85 -9.36
N ALA A 62 17.31 -1.02 -10.13
CA ALA A 62 16.10 -1.72 -9.69
C ALA A 62 16.36 -3.15 -9.18
N TYR A 63 17.40 -3.80 -9.69
CA TYR A 63 17.80 -5.17 -9.36
C TYR A 63 19.13 -5.24 -8.60
N ARG A 64 19.72 -4.11 -8.21
CA ARG A 64 20.95 -4.12 -7.42
C ARG A 64 20.68 -4.61 -6.01
N ASP A 65 21.62 -5.38 -5.49
CA ASP A 65 21.61 -5.79 -4.09
C ASP A 65 21.94 -4.61 -3.16
N VAL A 66 22.78 -3.67 -3.63
CA VAL A 66 23.17 -2.46 -2.89
C VAL A 66 23.04 -1.23 -3.77
N VAL A 67 22.31 -0.24 -3.30
CA VAL A 67 22.23 1.10 -3.92
C VAL A 67 23.03 2.08 -3.09
N ARG A 68 23.98 2.78 -3.73
CA ARG A 68 24.81 3.83 -3.12
C ARG A 68 24.25 5.19 -3.52
N GLU A 69 24.15 6.13 -2.59
CA GLU A 69 23.68 7.48 -2.91
C GLU A 69 24.85 8.45 -3.14
N ASP A 70 24.85 9.08 -4.32
CA ASP A 70 25.90 9.99 -4.77
C ASP A 70 25.67 11.40 -4.18
N LYS A 71 26.58 11.86 -3.32
CA LYS A 71 26.43 13.08 -2.51
C LYS A 71 26.69 14.34 -3.36
N ILE A 72 25.70 14.86 -4.08
CA ILE A 72 25.74 16.28 -4.49
C ILE A 72 25.37 17.14 -3.28
N THR A 73 26.39 17.64 -2.60
CA THR A 73 26.25 18.51 -1.42
C THR A 73 25.95 19.94 -1.87
N ILE A 74 24.75 20.45 -1.58
CA ILE A 74 24.50 21.91 -1.60
C ILE A 74 23.89 22.31 -0.26
N LYS A 75 24.62 23.15 0.50
CA LYS A 75 24.30 23.63 1.86
C LYS A 75 24.37 22.60 3.00
N GLY A 76 25.34 21.68 2.94
CA GLY A 76 25.90 21.05 4.15
C GLY A 76 25.02 20.04 4.90
N LYS A 77 24.03 19.39 4.26
CA LYS A 77 23.35 18.22 4.83
C LYS A 77 23.19 17.11 3.79
N PRO A 78 23.84 15.93 3.96
CA PRO A 78 23.61 14.78 3.09
C PRO A 78 22.19 14.24 3.30
N LYS A 79 21.52 13.91 2.18
CA LYS A 79 20.05 13.78 2.10
C LYS A 79 19.52 12.36 1.99
N ALA A 80 20.34 11.36 2.30
CA ALA A 80 19.96 9.94 2.34
C ALA A 80 21.06 9.09 3.01
N PRO A 81 20.76 7.86 3.43
CA PRO A 81 21.78 6.93 3.90
C PRO A 81 22.79 6.58 2.80
N ASP A 82 24.06 6.36 3.17
CA ASP A 82 25.12 6.05 2.22
C ASP A 82 24.88 4.75 1.43
N TYR A 83 24.27 3.75 2.07
CA TYR A 83 23.97 2.46 1.45
C TYR A 83 22.56 1.97 1.77
N SER A 84 21.89 1.45 0.75
CA SER A 84 20.62 0.73 0.85
C SER A 84 20.79 -0.71 0.38
N PHE A 85 20.65 -1.65 1.32
CA PHE A 85 20.75 -3.10 1.06
C PHE A 85 19.36 -3.67 0.74
N ARG A 86 19.26 -4.43 -0.36
CA ARG A 86 18.00 -4.88 -0.95
C ARG A 86 18.06 -6.34 -1.39
N ILE A 87 16.95 -7.06 -1.26
CA ILE A 87 16.77 -8.41 -1.80
C ILE A 87 15.51 -8.40 -2.67
N GLY A 88 15.64 -8.75 -3.95
CA GLY A 88 14.52 -8.74 -4.90
C GLY A 88 13.87 -7.35 -5.02
N GLY A 89 14.66 -6.28 -4.93
CA GLY A 89 14.18 -4.89 -4.95
C GLY A 89 13.65 -4.37 -3.60
N ILE A 90 13.41 -5.24 -2.61
CA ILE A 90 12.89 -4.86 -1.29
C ILE A 90 14.05 -4.47 -0.37
N ARG A 91 13.99 -3.26 0.22
CA ARG A 91 14.97 -2.77 1.20
C ARG A 91 14.93 -3.60 2.49
N LYS A 92 16.10 -3.96 3.00
CA LYS A 92 16.25 -4.77 4.23
C LYS A 92 16.83 -3.96 5.38
N PHE A 93 17.90 -3.20 5.15
CA PHE A 93 18.49 -2.29 6.13
C PHE A 93 19.26 -1.17 5.43
N PHE A 94 19.55 -0.10 6.17
CA PHE A 94 20.42 1.00 5.73
C PHE A 94 21.76 0.95 6.45
N VAL A 95 22.79 1.47 5.78
CA VAL A 95 24.09 1.74 6.39
C VAL A 95 24.47 3.20 6.14
N GLU A 96 24.78 3.91 7.22
CA GLU A 96 25.38 5.25 7.16
C GLU A 96 26.89 5.12 7.41
N ALA A 97 27.69 5.68 6.50
CA ALA A 97 29.12 5.73 6.65
C ALA A 97 29.54 7.04 7.31
N LYS A 98 30.57 6.98 8.16
CA LYS A 98 31.28 8.16 8.65
C LYS A 98 32.78 7.98 8.44
N LYS A 99 33.52 9.07 8.59
CA LYS A 99 34.99 9.04 8.69
C LYS A 99 35.39 8.62 10.11
N PRO A 100 36.53 7.92 10.33
CA PRO A 100 36.99 7.44 11.64
C PRO A 100 37.20 8.51 12.72
N LEU A 101 37.15 9.79 12.36
CA LEU A 101 37.24 10.90 13.30
C LEU A 101 35.91 11.17 14.04
N VAL A 102 34.78 10.67 13.53
CA VAL A 102 33.45 10.87 14.12
C VAL A 102 33.26 9.83 15.22
N ASN A 103 32.80 10.24 16.41
CA ASN A 103 32.62 9.31 17.53
C ASN A 103 31.24 8.66 17.44
N ILE A 104 31.14 7.49 16.82
CA ILE A 104 29.87 6.76 16.63
C ILE A 104 29.28 6.33 17.98
N ARG A 105 30.13 6.13 19.00
CA ARG A 105 29.69 5.68 20.32
C ARG A 105 28.86 6.75 21.05
N GLU A 106 29.22 8.02 20.95
CA GLU A 106 28.65 9.12 21.76
C GLU A 106 27.91 10.19 20.93
N ASP A 107 28.25 10.37 19.65
CA ASP A 107 27.65 11.45 18.84
C ASP A 107 26.17 11.19 18.54
N ILE A 108 25.32 12.14 18.96
CA ILE A 108 23.86 12.04 18.84
C ILE A 108 23.39 12.20 17.39
N GLU A 109 23.95 13.17 16.65
CA GLU A 109 23.46 13.52 15.31
C GLU A 109 23.55 12.36 14.30
N PRO A 110 24.69 11.62 14.17
CA PRO A 110 24.77 10.46 13.29
C PRO A 110 23.79 9.34 13.67
N ALA A 111 23.65 9.05 14.96
CA ALA A 111 22.73 8.03 15.47
C ALA A 111 21.27 8.40 15.21
N PHE A 112 20.90 9.67 15.47
CA PHE A 112 19.56 10.18 15.19
C PHE A 112 19.26 10.16 13.69
N GLN A 113 20.23 10.56 12.85
CA GLN A 113 20.10 10.59 11.39
C GLN A 113 19.75 9.21 10.81
N ILE A 114 20.57 8.19 11.09
CA ILE A 114 20.33 6.84 10.53
C ILE A 114 19.04 6.23 11.07
N ARG A 115 18.73 6.43 12.37
CA ARG A 115 17.47 5.96 12.96
C ARG A 115 16.25 6.64 12.34
N ARG A 116 16.34 7.95 12.00
CA ARG A 116 15.27 8.70 11.32
C ARG A 116 14.97 8.13 9.93
N TYR A 117 15.99 7.87 9.13
CA TYR A 117 15.82 7.28 7.80
C TYR A 117 15.21 5.89 7.88
N SER A 118 15.78 5.02 8.71
CA SER A 118 15.35 3.62 8.82
C SER A 118 13.98 3.47 9.48
N TYR A 119 13.66 4.30 10.48
CA TYR A 119 12.31 4.37 11.04
C TYR A 119 11.31 4.76 9.96
N THR A 120 11.57 5.83 9.20
CA THR A 120 10.64 6.28 8.14
C THR A 120 10.42 5.23 7.05
N ALA A 121 11.48 4.52 6.65
CA ALA A 121 11.43 3.44 5.67
C ALA A 121 10.89 2.11 6.21
N LYS A 122 10.45 2.06 7.49
CA LYS A 122 10.01 0.85 8.20
C LYS A 122 11.02 -0.30 8.21
N LEU A 123 12.31 0.03 8.15
CA LEU A 123 13.35 -0.97 8.27
C LEU A 123 13.51 -1.34 9.74
N PRO A 124 13.65 -2.62 10.08
CA PRO A 124 13.76 -3.04 11.47
C PRO A 124 15.12 -2.73 12.07
N LEU A 125 16.17 -2.75 11.24
CA LEU A 125 17.56 -2.57 11.65
C LEU A 125 18.30 -1.59 10.73
N ALA A 126 19.33 -0.95 11.29
CA ALA A 126 20.27 -0.12 10.54
C ALA A 126 21.66 -0.15 11.17
N ILE A 127 22.68 0.13 10.36
CA ILE A 127 24.08 0.16 10.79
C ILE A 127 24.64 1.58 10.61
N LEU A 128 25.37 2.06 11.60
CA LEU A 128 26.22 3.23 11.51
C LEU A 128 27.66 2.77 11.70
N THR A 129 28.54 3.06 10.74
CA THR A 129 29.93 2.61 10.81
C THR A 129 30.90 3.55 10.11
N ASP A 130 32.11 3.61 10.61
CA ASP A 130 33.30 4.19 9.96
C ASP A 130 34.40 3.14 9.78
N PHE A 131 34.00 1.87 9.76
CA PHE A 131 34.82 0.66 9.89
C PHE A 131 35.47 0.49 11.27
N GLU A 132 35.98 1.52 11.93
CA GLU A 132 36.55 1.42 13.29
C GLU A 132 35.50 1.03 14.32
N GLU A 133 34.38 1.74 14.31
CA GLU A 133 33.23 1.55 15.15
C GLU A 133 32.05 1.09 14.28
N MET A 134 31.28 0.13 14.78
CA MET A 134 30.01 -0.31 14.18
C MET A 134 28.93 -0.33 15.24
N ALA A 135 27.89 0.48 15.04
CA ALA A 135 26.69 0.49 15.86
C ALA A 135 25.51 -0.06 15.07
N VAL A 136 24.83 -1.05 15.64
CA VAL A 136 23.58 -1.60 15.11
C VAL A 136 22.41 -1.07 15.92
N TYR A 137 21.41 -0.51 15.25
CA TYR A 137 20.23 0.09 15.87
C TYR A 137 18.95 -0.70 15.57
N ASP A 138 18.08 -0.82 16.58
CA ASP A 138 16.66 -1.17 16.39
C ASP A 138 15.89 0.07 15.98
N THR A 139 15.53 0.14 14.70
CA THR A 139 14.92 1.32 14.09
C THR A 139 13.41 1.26 14.09
N ARG A 140 12.80 0.34 14.86
CA ARG A 140 11.34 0.32 15.12
C ARG A 140 10.95 1.28 16.25
N ILE A 141 11.94 1.77 17.01
CA ILE A 141 11.75 2.72 18.10
C ILE A 141 11.84 4.14 17.54
N LYS A 142 10.75 4.90 17.64
CA LYS A 142 10.65 6.29 17.16
C LYS A 142 11.84 7.12 17.66
N PRO A 143 12.62 7.74 16.76
CA PRO A 143 13.77 8.55 17.16
C PRO A 143 13.31 9.89 17.71
N ILE A 144 13.91 10.29 18.83
CA ILE A 144 13.71 11.61 19.45
C ILE A 144 15.05 12.36 19.38
N LYS A 145 15.02 13.66 19.06
CA LYS A 145 16.22 14.48 18.88
C LYS A 145 17.15 14.48 20.10
N THR A 146 16.59 14.38 21.30
CA THR A 146 17.32 14.35 22.57
C THR A 146 17.79 12.96 22.98
N ASP A 147 17.57 11.94 22.14
CA ASP A 147 18.05 10.59 22.39
C ASP A 147 19.58 10.56 22.42
N LYS A 148 20.14 9.90 23.45
CA LYS A 148 21.57 9.58 23.45
C LYS A 148 21.91 8.64 22.30
N ALA A 149 23.16 8.63 21.82
CA ALA A 149 23.63 7.67 20.80
C ALA A 149 23.45 6.20 21.22
N SER A 150 23.41 5.88 22.51
CA SER A 150 23.11 4.54 23.02
C SER A 150 21.63 4.13 22.89
N THR A 151 20.73 5.06 22.60
CA THR A 151 19.29 4.80 22.54
C THR A 151 18.96 3.92 21.34
N ALA A 152 18.22 2.84 21.59
CA ALA A 152 17.90 1.81 20.60
C ALA A 152 19.11 1.11 19.95
N ARG A 153 20.35 1.36 20.42
CA ARG A 153 21.53 0.62 20.01
C ARG A 153 21.48 -0.79 20.59
N ILE A 154 21.44 -1.79 19.73
CA ILE A 154 21.33 -3.21 20.13
C ILE A 154 22.68 -3.91 20.11
N ASN A 155 23.62 -3.42 19.31
CA ASN A 155 24.98 -3.90 19.30
C ASN A 155 25.95 -2.75 19.00
N TYR A 156 27.15 -2.84 19.55
CA TYR A 156 28.24 -1.90 19.34
C TYR A 156 29.55 -2.69 19.34
N LEU A 157 30.33 -2.56 18.27
CA LEU A 157 31.54 -3.32 18.04
C LEU A 157 32.65 -2.38 17.57
N GLU A 158 33.85 -2.57 18.09
CA GLU A 158 35.07 -1.98 17.54
C GLU A 158 35.71 -2.98 16.56
N TYR A 159 36.44 -2.51 15.56
CA TYR A 159 36.93 -3.33 14.44
C TYR A 159 37.79 -4.53 14.89
N ARG A 160 38.56 -4.37 15.97
CA ARG A 160 39.35 -5.46 16.61
C ARG A 160 38.47 -6.61 17.13
N LYS A 161 37.18 -6.38 17.33
CA LYS A 161 36.16 -7.34 17.79
C LYS A 161 35.30 -7.90 16.67
N TYR A 162 35.50 -7.48 15.42
CA TYR A 162 34.74 -8.04 14.30
C TYR A 162 34.98 -9.54 14.10
N PRO A 163 36.20 -10.11 14.27
CA PRO A 163 36.40 -11.55 14.16
C PRO A 163 35.61 -12.33 15.22
N ASP A 164 35.68 -11.88 16.49
CA ASP A 164 34.94 -12.47 17.61
C ASP A 164 33.41 -12.44 17.38
N ALA A 165 32.92 -11.40 16.71
CA ALA A 165 31.50 -11.16 16.44
C ALA A 165 31.05 -11.57 15.02
N PHE A 166 31.94 -12.18 14.21
CA PHE A 166 31.67 -12.39 12.78
C PHE A 166 30.47 -13.31 12.55
N ASP A 167 30.25 -14.30 13.43
CA ASP A 167 29.07 -15.15 13.37
C ASP A 167 27.77 -14.36 13.44
N PHE A 168 27.66 -13.45 14.41
CA PHE A 168 26.49 -12.57 14.54
C PHE A 168 26.32 -11.68 13.30
N ILE A 169 27.40 -11.03 12.85
CA ILE A 169 27.36 -10.13 11.70
C ILE A 169 26.93 -10.89 10.44
N TYR A 170 27.54 -12.04 10.19
CA TYR A 170 27.28 -12.87 9.02
C TYR A 170 25.85 -13.41 9.03
N ASP A 171 25.43 -14.00 10.14
CA ASP A 171 24.12 -14.65 10.24
C ASP A 171 22.96 -13.64 10.28
N THR A 172 23.24 -12.38 10.62
CA THR A 172 22.25 -11.29 10.59
C THR A 172 22.26 -10.54 9.26
N PHE A 173 23.42 -10.09 8.78
CA PHE A 173 23.51 -9.10 7.70
C PHE A 173 24.04 -9.63 6.37
N SER A 174 24.47 -10.90 6.26
CA SER A 174 24.93 -11.44 4.97
C SER A 174 23.78 -11.75 4.01
N LYS A 175 24.02 -11.55 2.71
CA LYS A 175 23.04 -11.83 1.65
C LYS A 175 22.45 -13.26 1.74
N PRO A 176 23.25 -14.33 1.92
CA PRO A 176 22.72 -15.69 2.00
C PRO A 176 21.93 -15.96 3.28
N ALA A 177 22.26 -15.27 4.38
CA ALA A 177 21.55 -15.43 5.63
C ALA A 177 20.15 -14.79 5.54
N ILE A 178 20.07 -13.57 4.99
CA ILE A 178 18.78 -12.90 4.71
C ILE A 178 17.91 -13.74 3.77
N LEU A 179 18.48 -14.30 2.69
CA LEU A 179 17.73 -15.17 1.76
C LEU A 179 17.20 -16.45 2.42
N ARG A 180 17.80 -16.90 3.53
CA ARG A 180 17.34 -18.05 4.32
C ARG A 180 16.39 -17.66 5.46
N GLY A 181 16.06 -16.37 5.59
CA GLY A 181 15.12 -15.86 6.58
C GLY A 181 15.69 -15.65 7.99
N SER A 182 17.02 -15.71 8.19
CA SER A 182 17.62 -15.52 9.53
C SER A 182 17.43 -14.09 10.07
N PHE A 183 17.52 -13.09 9.19
CA PHE A 183 17.29 -11.69 9.52
C PHE A 183 15.85 -11.45 9.97
N ASP A 184 14.87 -11.94 9.20
CA ASP A 184 13.45 -11.79 9.54
C ASP A 184 13.14 -12.50 10.87
N LYS A 185 13.70 -13.70 11.10
CA LYS A 185 13.60 -14.41 12.39
C LYS A 185 14.20 -13.62 13.56
N TYR A 186 15.38 -13.04 13.41
CA TYR A 186 16.00 -12.20 14.44
C TYR A 186 15.12 -10.98 14.79
N VAL A 187 14.53 -10.35 13.77
CA VAL A 187 13.62 -9.22 13.94
C VAL A 187 12.35 -9.65 14.68
N GLU A 188 11.79 -10.82 14.36
CA GLU A 188 10.62 -11.37 15.06
C GLU A 188 10.90 -11.71 16.53
N ASP A 189 12.01 -12.40 16.80
CA ASP A 189 12.40 -12.82 18.15
C ASP A 189 12.64 -11.61 19.07
N THR A 190 13.08 -10.48 18.52
CA THR A 190 13.32 -9.23 19.26
C THR A 190 12.09 -8.31 19.36
N LYS A 191 11.01 -8.58 18.62
CA LYS A 191 9.81 -7.72 18.46
C LYS A 191 9.04 -7.45 19.77
N ARG A 192 9.25 -8.25 20.83
CA ARG A 192 8.45 -8.23 22.07
C ARG A 192 9.06 -7.46 23.25
N LYS A 193 10.26 -6.88 23.16
CA LYS A 193 10.94 -6.32 24.36
C LYS A 193 10.78 -4.81 24.59
N ARG A 194 10.32 -4.00 23.62
CA ARG A 194 10.15 -2.53 23.80
C ARG A 194 8.97 -2.01 22.99
N GLY A 195 8.22 -1.03 23.54
CA GLY A 195 7.00 -0.47 22.94
C GLY A 195 7.26 0.22 21.60
N THR A 196 7.06 -0.50 20.51
CA THR A 196 7.21 -0.02 19.13
C THR A 196 5.86 0.43 18.58
N SER A 197 5.70 1.73 18.34
CA SER A 197 4.57 2.27 17.59
C SER A 197 4.91 2.31 16.10
N GLU A 198 4.07 1.72 15.26
CA GLU A 198 4.24 1.72 13.80
C GLU A 198 4.23 3.15 13.25
N VAL A 199 5.15 3.42 12.30
CA VAL A 199 5.36 4.71 11.63
C VAL A 199 4.05 5.27 11.08
N ASP A 200 3.24 4.42 10.47
CA ASP A 200 1.94 4.77 9.88
C ASP A 200 1.02 5.39 10.92
N LYS A 201 0.91 4.77 12.10
CA LYS A 201 0.00 5.21 13.15
C LYS A 201 0.42 6.57 13.71
N GLU A 202 1.72 6.80 13.85
CA GLU A 202 2.23 8.07 14.38
C GLU A 202 2.16 9.20 13.34
N PHE A 203 2.48 8.90 12.07
CA PHE A 203 2.38 9.89 11.00
C PHE A 203 0.90 10.23 10.72
N LEU A 204 0.02 9.24 10.71
CA LEU A 204 -1.43 9.44 10.63
C LEU A 204 -1.94 10.37 11.73
N LYS A 205 -1.58 10.12 13.00
CA LYS A 205 -1.98 11.00 14.12
C LYS A 205 -1.56 12.44 13.90
N MET A 206 -0.39 12.66 13.31
CA MET A 206 0.11 14.00 13.01
C MET A 206 -0.77 14.69 11.96
N ILE A 207 -1.09 14.01 10.85
CA ILE A 207 -1.95 14.58 9.80
C ILE A 207 -3.40 14.74 10.32
N ASP A 208 -3.91 13.80 11.13
CA ASP A 208 -5.23 13.90 11.76
C ASP A 208 -5.31 15.14 12.67
N GLY A 209 -4.20 15.44 13.37
CA GLY A 209 -4.03 16.67 14.12
C GLY A 209 -4.15 17.90 13.24
N TRP A 210 -3.43 17.95 12.11
CA TRP A 210 -3.51 19.06 11.15
C TRP A 210 -4.92 19.25 10.59
N ARG A 211 -5.61 18.16 10.23
CA ARG A 211 -7.00 18.21 9.77
C ARG A 211 -7.91 18.78 10.83
N THR A 212 -7.74 18.39 12.10
CA THR A 212 -8.52 18.92 13.22
C THR A 212 -8.28 20.41 13.41
N ASP A 213 -7.02 20.83 13.37
CA ASP A 213 -6.63 22.23 13.56
C ASP A 213 -7.13 23.13 12.42
N LEU A 214 -6.95 22.69 11.18
CA LEU A 214 -7.49 23.37 10.00
C LEU A 214 -9.02 23.40 10.01
N ALA A 215 -9.68 22.30 10.34
CA ALA A 215 -11.14 22.24 10.39
C ALA A 215 -11.72 23.25 11.39
N ARG A 216 -11.17 23.29 12.60
CA ARG A 216 -11.61 24.24 13.63
C ARG A 216 -11.34 25.68 13.21
N ASN A 217 -10.17 25.96 12.64
CA ASN A 217 -9.78 27.32 12.27
C ASN A 217 -10.58 27.84 11.06
N ILE A 218 -10.62 27.05 9.98
CA ILE A 218 -11.29 27.43 8.74
C ILE A 218 -12.79 27.61 8.98
N ALA A 219 -13.45 26.70 9.71
CA ALA A 219 -14.86 26.85 10.05
C ALA A 219 -15.12 28.15 10.83
N LEU A 220 -14.32 28.46 11.86
CA LEU A 220 -14.51 29.67 12.66
C LEU A 220 -14.29 30.97 11.88
N ARG A 221 -13.34 30.98 10.93
CA ARG A 221 -12.94 32.17 10.18
C ARG A 221 -13.69 32.36 8.86
N ASN A 222 -14.30 31.30 8.32
CA ASN A 222 -14.96 31.27 7.02
C ASN A 222 -16.37 30.69 7.15
N LYS A 223 -17.24 31.39 7.90
CA LYS A 223 -18.61 30.94 8.24
C LYS A 223 -19.53 30.70 7.05
N GLN A 224 -19.16 31.22 5.88
CA GLN A 224 -19.88 31.04 4.63
C GLN A 224 -19.71 29.65 4.00
N LEU A 225 -18.68 28.90 4.41
CA LEU A 225 -18.43 27.57 3.85
C LEU A 225 -19.40 26.54 4.40
N ASP A 226 -19.95 25.73 3.51
CA ASP A 226 -20.66 24.53 3.91
C ASP A 226 -19.69 23.40 4.30
N ILE A 227 -20.22 22.27 4.74
CA ILE A 227 -19.41 21.12 5.15
C ILE A 227 -18.66 20.50 3.97
N VAL A 228 -19.22 20.57 2.76
CA VAL A 228 -18.62 19.97 1.56
C VAL A 228 -17.38 20.78 1.17
N ASP A 229 -17.53 22.09 1.03
CA ASP A 229 -16.45 23.02 0.70
C ASP A 229 -15.38 23.03 1.79
N LEU A 230 -15.77 22.95 3.07
CA LEU A 230 -14.83 22.84 4.19
C LEU A 230 -13.98 21.57 4.10
N ASN A 231 -14.58 20.41 3.84
CA ASN A 231 -13.83 19.16 3.69
C ASN A 231 -12.91 19.22 2.47
N TYR A 232 -13.40 19.72 1.33
CA TYR A 232 -12.62 19.90 0.11
C TYR A 232 -11.40 20.81 0.34
N ALA A 233 -11.61 21.96 0.97
CA ALA A 233 -10.56 22.92 1.25
C ALA A 233 -9.45 22.35 2.14
N ILE A 234 -9.80 21.68 3.24
CA ILE A 234 -8.82 21.10 4.16
C ILE A 234 -8.01 20.01 3.46
N GLN A 235 -8.67 19.14 2.71
CA GLN A 235 -8.02 18.07 1.96
C GLN A 235 -7.04 18.66 0.92
N LYS A 236 -7.51 19.59 0.08
CA LYS A 236 -6.67 20.24 -0.93
C LYS A 236 -5.47 20.97 -0.34
N VAL A 237 -5.64 21.65 0.80
CA VAL A 237 -4.53 22.33 1.47
C VAL A 237 -3.49 21.33 1.98
N ILE A 238 -3.92 20.24 2.63
CA ILE A 238 -3.03 19.19 3.12
C ILE A 238 -2.28 18.52 1.95
N ASP A 239 -2.99 18.14 0.88
CA ASP A 239 -2.43 17.48 -0.29
C ASP A 239 -1.35 18.35 -0.97
N ARG A 240 -1.64 19.64 -1.15
CA ARG A 240 -0.70 20.61 -1.74
C ARG A 240 0.55 20.81 -0.86
N ILE A 241 0.40 20.84 0.46
CA ILE A 241 1.52 20.96 1.42
C ILE A 241 2.39 19.70 1.38
N ILE A 242 1.79 18.52 1.47
CA ILE A 242 2.50 17.24 1.46
C ILE A 242 3.25 17.06 0.14
N PHE A 243 2.59 17.37 -0.98
CA PHE A 243 3.21 17.31 -2.29
C PHE A 243 4.44 18.22 -2.38
N LEU A 244 4.29 19.50 -2.03
CA LEU A 244 5.43 20.44 -2.08
C LEU A 244 6.56 20.03 -1.15
N ARG A 245 6.25 19.46 0.01
CA ARG A 245 7.27 18.96 0.92
C ARG A 245 8.04 17.78 0.32
N ILE A 246 7.36 16.83 -0.30
CA ILE A 246 7.99 15.71 -1.01
C ILE A 246 8.82 16.23 -2.19
N ALA A 247 8.31 17.21 -2.94
CA ALA A 247 9.05 17.83 -4.04
C ALA A 247 10.32 18.54 -3.56
N GLU A 248 10.31 19.20 -2.40
CA GLU A 248 11.50 19.76 -1.78
C GLU A 248 12.50 18.68 -1.34
N ASP A 249 12.03 17.54 -0.82
CA ASP A 249 12.90 16.42 -0.41
C ASP A 249 13.57 15.75 -1.60
N ARG A 250 12.84 15.55 -2.69
CA ARG A 250 13.34 15.07 -3.98
C ARG A 250 14.13 16.12 -4.77
N GLN A 251 14.39 17.29 -4.17
CA GLN A 251 15.17 18.40 -4.75
C GLN A 251 14.54 19.05 -5.99
N MET A 252 13.32 18.68 -6.35
CA MET A 252 12.59 19.28 -7.45
C MET A 252 12.20 20.71 -7.10
N GLU A 253 11.94 20.98 -5.82
CA GLU A 253 11.82 22.32 -5.26
C GLU A 253 13.00 22.64 -4.33
N LYS A 254 13.27 23.94 -4.16
CA LYS A 254 14.32 24.39 -3.24
C LYS A 254 13.91 24.13 -1.81
N TYR A 255 14.66 23.28 -1.12
CA TYR A 255 14.42 22.91 0.28
C TYR A 255 14.28 24.13 1.20
N GLY A 256 13.24 24.11 2.05
CA GLY A 256 12.99 25.13 3.07
C GLY A 256 12.24 26.36 2.57
N THR A 257 11.85 26.40 1.29
CA THR A 257 11.09 27.52 0.73
C THR A 257 9.71 27.63 1.39
N MET A 258 9.00 26.51 1.52
CA MET A 258 7.72 26.47 2.21
C MET A 258 7.88 26.70 3.73
N GLN A 259 9.00 26.29 4.34
CA GLN A 259 9.32 26.60 5.73
C GLN A 259 9.40 28.11 6.00
N ILE A 260 10.06 28.86 5.11
CA ILE A 260 10.19 30.32 5.21
C ILE A 260 8.82 31.00 5.03
N ALA A 261 8.02 30.51 4.08
CA ALA A 261 6.66 31.01 3.85
C ALA A 261 5.75 30.77 5.08
N GLY A 262 5.78 29.57 5.65
CA GLY A 262 4.96 29.21 6.81
C GLY A 262 5.30 29.97 8.10
N LYS A 263 6.54 30.45 8.26
CA LYS A 263 6.98 31.26 9.42
C LYS A 263 6.73 32.76 9.26
N SER A 264 6.21 33.18 8.11
CA SER A 264 5.98 34.58 7.79
C SER A 264 4.59 35.06 8.26
N LYS A 265 4.42 36.39 8.40
CA LYS A 265 3.07 36.99 8.42
C LYS A 265 2.33 36.70 7.11
N PHE A 266 1.01 36.49 7.20
CA PHE A 266 0.17 36.08 6.08
C PHE A 266 0.66 34.76 5.47
N ALA A 267 0.91 33.78 6.35
CA ALA A 267 1.55 32.52 6.04
C ALA A 267 0.76 31.75 4.97
N TYR A 268 -0.57 31.71 5.09
CA TYR A 268 -1.43 31.04 4.12
C TYR A 268 -1.30 31.67 2.73
N GLN A 269 -1.42 33.00 2.62
CA GLN A 269 -1.30 33.72 1.34
C GLN A 269 0.09 33.55 0.68
N LYS A 270 1.15 33.48 1.50
CA LYS A 270 2.50 33.20 0.99
C LYS A 270 2.65 31.78 0.48
N ILE A 271 2.01 30.81 1.14
CA ILE A 271 1.99 29.42 0.68
C ILE A 271 1.13 29.27 -0.57
N THR A 272 -0.02 29.95 -0.69
CA THR A 272 -0.83 29.91 -1.92
C THR A 272 -0.08 30.50 -3.11
N HIS A 273 0.78 31.50 -2.91
CA HIS A 273 1.70 31.95 -3.96
C HIS A 273 2.70 30.85 -4.39
N LEU A 274 3.14 29.98 -3.47
CA LEU A 274 3.93 28.79 -3.83
C LEU A 274 3.08 27.78 -4.60
N PHE A 275 1.81 27.59 -4.23
CA PHE A 275 0.88 26.73 -4.99
C PHE A 275 0.67 27.24 -6.42
N GLN A 276 0.54 28.56 -6.62
CA GLN A 276 0.42 29.15 -7.95
C GLN A 276 1.68 28.94 -8.80
N LYS A 277 2.87 29.06 -8.20
CA LYS A 277 4.15 28.72 -8.88
C LYS A 277 4.22 27.24 -9.22
N ALA A 278 3.82 26.38 -8.28
CA ALA A 278 3.73 24.95 -8.49
C ALA A 278 2.75 24.61 -9.63
N ASN A 279 1.64 25.34 -9.77
CA ASN A 279 0.69 25.15 -10.85
C ASN A 279 1.33 25.40 -12.23
N GLN A 280 2.17 26.42 -12.36
CA GLN A 280 2.87 26.70 -13.63
C GLN A 280 3.83 25.56 -14.02
N LYS A 281 4.48 24.95 -13.02
CA LYS A 281 5.49 23.91 -13.21
C LYS A 281 4.91 22.51 -13.38
N TYR A 282 3.88 22.18 -12.60
CA TYR A 282 3.31 20.84 -12.48
C TYR A 282 1.95 20.71 -13.17
N ASN A 283 1.08 21.73 -13.09
CA ASN A 283 -0.23 21.83 -13.76
C ASN A 283 -1.08 20.54 -13.80
N SER A 284 -1.14 19.81 -12.68
CA SER A 284 -1.81 18.50 -12.57
C SER A 284 -3.26 18.56 -12.07
N GLY A 285 -3.88 19.74 -12.07
CA GLY A 285 -5.17 19.98 -11.39
C GLY A 285 -5.06 20.15 -9.87
N LEU A 286 -4.08 19.49 -9.21
CA LEU A 286 -3.84 19.62 -7.76
C LEU A 286 -3.60 21.07 -7.32
N PHE A 287 -2.82 21.82 -8.11
CA PHE A 287 -2.46 23.21 -7.86
C PHE A 287 -3.32 24.20 -8.67
N LYS A 288 -4.41 23.74 -9.30
CA LYS A 288 -5.31 24.62 -10.05
C LYS A 288 -5.76 25.77 -9.15
N VAL A 289 -5.63 26.99 -9.66
CA VAL A 289 -6.02 28.19 -8.93
C VAL A 289 -7.53 28.19 -8.76
N GLU A 290 -7.97 28.38 -7.51
CA GLU A 290 -9.37 28.45 -7.12
C GLU A 290 -9.53 29.65 -6.19
N ASP A 291 -10.14 30.73 -6.69
CA ASP A 291 -10.11 32.03 -6.00
C ASP A 291 -10.67 31.97 -4.57
N TRP A 292 -11.74 31.20 -4.35
CA TRP A 292 -12.35 31.05 -3.02
C TRP A 292 -11.46 30.28 -2.05
N LEU A 293 -10.73 29.27 -2.54
CA LEU A 293 -9.83 28.41 -1.77
C LEU A 293 -8.53 29.15 -1.44
N ASP A 294 -7.94 29.83 -2.43
CA ASP A 294 -6.65 30.49 -2.27
C ASP A 294 -6.75 31.78 -1.41
N ASN A 295 -7.97 32.28 -1.17
CA ASN A 295 -8.25 33.45 -0.32
C ASN A 295 -8.87 33.10 1.05
N LEU A 296 -8.83 31.83 1.48
CA LEU A 296 -9.31 31.44 2.81
C LEU A 296 -8.64 32.23 3.93
N GLN A 297 -9.43 32.58 4.94
CA GLN A 297 -8.93 33.18 6.17
C GLN A 297 -8.44 32.06 7.10
N VAL A 298 -7.12 31.99 7.31
CA VAL A 298 -6.47 30.99 8.17
C VAL A 298 -5.46 31.68 9.07
N ASP A 299 -5.49 31.38 10.36
CA ASP A 299 -4.58 31.99 11.34
C ASP A 299 -3.13 31.52 11.08
N ASP A 300 -2.18 32.47 11.02
CA ASP A 300 -0.76 32.21 10.74
C ASP A 300 -0.15 31.14 11.66
N LYS A 301 -0.57 31.10 12.94
CA LYS A 301 -0.10 30.13 13.93
C LYS A 301 -0.38 28.68 13.51
N ILE A 302 -1.54 28.43 12.90
CA ILE A 302 -1.95 27.09 12.46
C ILE A 302 -1.05 26.63 11.32
N ILE A 303 -0.92 27.46 10.28
CA ILE A 303 -0.04 27.19 9.14
C ILE A 303 1.42 27.02 9.59
N CYS A 304 1.92 27.91 10.44
CA CYS A 304 3.28 27.83 10.96
C CYS A 304 3.53 26.52 11.73
N SER A 305 2.56 26.06 12.53
CA SER A 305 2.64 24.79 13.28
C SER A 305 2.74 23.59 12.33
N ILE A 306 1.80 23.49 11.38
CA ILE A 306 1.74 22.41 10.38
C ILE A 306 3.04 22.36 9.58
N ILE A 307 3.44 23.49 8.99
CA ILE A 307 4.66 23.57 8.19
C ILE A 307 5.88 23.23 9.05
N THR A 308 6.02 23.77 10.26
CA THR A 308 7.19 23.49 11.10
C THR A 308 7.32 22.01 11.44
N SER A 309 6.20 21.32 11.70
CA SER A 309 6.20 19.87 11.98
C SER A 309 6.67 18.99 10.82
N LEU A 310 6.76 19.54 9.60
CA LEU A 310 7.24 18.86 8.38
C LEU A 310 8.73 19.05 8.09
N TYR A 311 9.44 19.88 8.87
CA TYR A 311 10.87 20.15 8.67
C TYR A 311 11.72 19.67 9.85
N TYR A 312 12.97 19.30 9.53
CA TYR A 312 13.99 19.10 10.54
C TYR A 312 14.22 20.40 11.34
N PRO A 313 14.39 20.34 12.67
CA PRO A 313 14.56 19.13 13.49
C PRO A 313 13.25 18.53 14.05
N GLU A 314 12.10 19.18 13.87
CA GLU A 314 10.84 18.75 14.49
C GLU A 314 10.23 17.52 13.81
N CYS A 315 10.44 17.35 12.50
CA CYS A 315 9.92 16.23 11.74
C CYS A 315 10.74 14.96 12.01
N PRO A 316 10.16 13.91 12.63
CA PRO A 316 10.86 12.65 12.85
C PRO A 316 10.83 11.75 11.60
N TYR A 317 10.30 12.25 10.48
CA TYR A 317 10.15 11.51 9.23
C TYR A 317 10.99 12.13 8.11
N GLU A 318 11.51 11.31 7.21
CA GLU A 318 12.12 11.74 5.95
C GLU A 318 11.21 11.37 4.77
N LEU A 319 10.55 12.37 4.17
CA LEU A 319 9.48 12.09 3.20
C LEU A 319 9.98 11.61 1.84
N SER A 320 11.26 11.83 1.48
CA SER A 320 11.85 11.27 0.25
C SER A 320 11.89 9.75 0.25
N VAL A 321 12.05 9.13 1.43
CA VAL A 321 12.18 7.67 1.58
C VAL A 321 10.89 7.02 2.06
N MET A 322 9.83 7.80 2.31
CA MET A 322 8.54 7.29 2.74
C MET A 322 7.89 6.49 1.61
N PRO A 323 7.60 5.19 1.82
CA PRO A 323 6.87 4.39 0.84
C PRO A 323 5.52 5.03 0.50
N ILE A 324 5.16 5.07 -0.79
CA ILE A 324 3.90 5.67 -1.25
C ILE A 324 2.68 4.96 -0.66
N GLU A 325 2.83 3.68 -0.30
CA GLU A 325 1.83 2.86 0.36
C GLU A 325 1.48 3.40 1.75
N ILE A 326 2.42 4.05 2.45
CA ILE A 326 2.13 4.69 3.74
C ILE A 326 1.16 5.86 3.53
N LEU A 327 1.36 6.66 2.47
CA LEU A 327 0.45 7.75 2.14
C LEU A 327 -0.92 7.20 1.76
N GLY A 328 -0.99 6.15 0.93
CA GLY A 328 -2.24 5.46 0.60
C GLY A 328 -2.99 4.97 1.86
N ASN A 329 -2.30 4.26 2.76
CA ASN A 329 -2.85 3.81 4.06
C ASN A 329 -3.42 4.95 4.88
N ILE A 330 -2.69 6.06 4.94
CA ILE A 330 -3.07 7.20 5.73
C ILE A 330 -4.32 7.84 5.14
N TYR A 331 -4.33 8.10 3.85
CA TYR A 331 -5.47 8.71 3.18
C TYR A 331 -6.72 7.81 3.23
N GLU A 332 -6.61 6.48 3.18
CA GLU A 332 -7.75 5.60 3.45
C GLU A 332 -8.38 5.87 4.82
N GLN A 333 -7.54 6.00 5.85
CA GLN A 333 -8.04 6.32 7.19
C GLN A 333 -8.62 7.74 7.27
N PHE A 334 -8.13 8.67 6.43
CA PHE A 334 -8.77 9.98 6.24
C PHE A 334 -10.17 9.87 5.63
N LEU A 335 -10.33 9.06 4.58
CA LEU A 335 -11.60 8.83 3.90
C LEU A 335 -12.64 8.21 4.83
N GLY A 336 -12.20 7.45 5.83
CA GLY A 336 -13.08 6.88 6.84
C GLY A 336 -13.65 7.87 7.86
N LYS A 337 -13.25 9.14 7.83
CA LYS A 337 -13.70 10.17 8.77
C LYS A 337 -14.34 11.36 8.04
N THR A 338 -15.37 11.92 8.66
CA THR A 338 -16.06 13.14 8.18
C THR A 338 -15.98 14.25 9.21
N ILE A 339 -16.09 15.49 8.73
CA ILE A 339 -16.20 16.67 9.59
C ILE A 339 -17.68 17.00 9.76
N ARG A 340 -18.11 17.12 11.02
CA ARG A 340 -19.43 17.64 11.40
C ARG A 340 -19.28 19.00 12.06
N LEU A 341 -20.13 19.95 11.70
CA LEU A 341 -20.24 21.22 12.41
C LEU A 341 -21.26 21.09 13.55
N THR A 342 -20.88 21.55 14.75
CA THR A 342 -21.81 21.68 15.89
C THR A 342 -22.76 22.87 15.68
N PRO A 343 -23.86 22.99 16.45
CA PRO A 343 -24.73 24.18 16.41
C PRO A 343 -23.98 25.49 16.71
N SER A 344 -22.87 25.42 17.45
CA SER A 344 -21.97 26.55 17.71
C SER A 344 -20.93 26.77 16.60
N HIS A 345 -21.11 26.16 15.43
CA HIS A 345 -20.22 26.21 14.27
C HIS A 345 -18.77 25.74 14.56
N GLN A 346 -18.62 24.77 15.48
CA GLN A 346 -17.33 24.14 15.74
C GLN A 346 -17.19 22.84 14.95
N ALA A 347 -16.05 22.65 14.29
CA ALA A 347 -15.76 21.42 13.58
C ALA A 347 -15.37 20.28 14.53
N LYS A 348 -16.02 19.13 14.37
CA LYS A 348 -15.73 17.87 15.06
C LYS A 348 -15.50 16.76 14.03
N ILE A 349 -14.42 16.02 14.19
CA ILE A 349 -14.11 14.87 13.33
C ILE A 349 -14.75 13.62 13.93
N GLU A 350 -15.42 12.86 13.07
CA GLU A 350 -16.16 11.66 13.45
C GLU A 350 -15.98 10.58 12.38
N GLU A 351 -15.86 9.32 12.79
CA GLU A 351 -15.83 8.21 11.82
C GLU A 351 -17.15 8.15 11.05
N LYS A 352 -17.05 7.87 9.75
CA LYS A 352 -18.20 7.61 8.88
C LYS A 352 -19.02 6.46 9.47
N PRO A 353 -20.35 6.55 9.48
CA PRO A 353 -21.19 5.49 10.05
C PRO A 353 -20.95 4.11 9.43
N GLU A 354 -20.67 4.06 8.12
CA GLU A 354 -20.39 2.83 7.38
C GLU A 354 -19.09 2.19 7.87
N VAL A 355 -18.07 3.01 8.17
CA VAL A 355 -16.77 2.57 8.70
C VAL A 355 -16.91 2.04 10.13
N ARG A 356 -17.70 2.71 10.98
CA ARG A 356 -17.99 2.23 12.34
C ARG A 356 -18.66 0.86 12.33
N LYS A 357 -19.63 0.65 11.42
CA LYS A 357 -20.33 -0.64 11.26
C LYS A 357 -19.43 -1.72 10.68
N ALA A 358 -18.54 -1.37 9.74
CA ALA A 358 -17.57 -2.29 9.14
C ALA A 358 -16.45 -2.71 10.11
N GLY A 359 -16.28 -2.00 11.23
CA GLY A 359 -15.21 -2.26 12.21
C GLY A 359 -13.88 -1.59 11.87
N GLY A 360 -13.86 -0.67 10.90
CA GLY A 360 -12.68 0.08 10.48
C GLY A 360 -12.56 0.24 8.96
N VAL A 361 -11.51 0.95 8.53
CA VAL A 361 -11.10 1.05 7.12
C VAL A 361 -9.97 0.05 6.88
N TYR A 362 -10.13 -0.83 5.91
CA TYR A 362 -9.19 -1.92 5.67
C TYR A 362 -8.39 -1.70 4.39
N TYR A 363 -7.11 -1.39 4.56
CA TYR A 363 -6.17 -1.30 3.44
C TYR A 363 -5.77 -2.67 2.92
N THR A 364 -5.71 -2.83 1.60
CA THR A 364 -5.27 -4.06 0.95
C THR A 364 -3.74 -4.22 1.02
N PRO A 365 -3.21 -5.23 1.75
CA PRO A 365 -1.76 -5.38 1.90
C PRO A 365 -1.02 -5.49 0.57
N LYS A 366 0.22 -4.96 0.51
CA LYS A 366 1.03 -4.93 -0.71
C LYS A 366 1.20 -6.30 -1.37
N TYR A 367 1.41 -7.36 -0.60
CA TYR A 367 1.57 -8.70 -1.15
C TYR A 367 0.31 -9.23 -1.86
N ILE A 368 -0.89 -8.76 -1.47
CA ILE A 368 -2.15 -9.08 -2.15
C ILE A 368 -2.24 -8.31 -3.47
N VAL A 369 -1.91 -7.00 -3.43
CA VAL A 369 -1.87 -6.14 -4.63
C VAL A 369 -0.90 -6.73 -5.66
N ASP A 370 0.33 -7.03 -5.24
CA ASP A 370 1.37 -7.58 -6.11
C ASP A 370 0.91 -8.91 -6.74
N TYR A 371 0.31 -9.81 -5.93
CA TYR A 371 -0.20 -11.09 -6.43
C TYR A 371 -1.31 -10.92 -7.48
N ILE A 372 -2.30 -10.06 -7.21
CA ILE A 372 -3.39 -9.79 -8.14
C ILE A 372 -2.85 -9.18 -9.43
N VAL A 373 -1.96 -8.19 -9.34
CA VAL A 373 -1.34 -7.53 -10.50
C VAL A 373 -0.53 -8.53 -11.33
N GLU A 374 0.29 -9.36 -10.69
CA GLU A 374 1.11 -10.37 -11.37
C GLU A 374 0.25 -11.41 -12.11
N ASN A 375 -0.80 -11.92 -11.45
CA ASN A 375 -1.68 -12.96 -12.00
C ASN A 375 -2.77 -12.40 -12.95
N THR A 376 -2.83 -11.08 -13.16
CA THR A 376 -3.74 -10.43 -14.11
C THR A 376 -2.97 -9.67 -15.18
N VAL A 377 -2.48 -8.47 -14.86
CA VAL A 377 -1.70 -7.61 -15.74
C VAL A 377 -0.44 -8.35 -16.21
N GLY A 378 0.27 -9.03 -15.30
CA GLY A 378 1.46 -9.80 -15.62
C GLY A 378 1.23 -10.90 -16.65
N GLU A 379 0.18 -11.69 -16.47
CA GLU A 379 -0.22 -12.71 -17.45
C GLU A 379 -0.71 -12.08 -18.77
N LYS A 380 -1.43 -10.96 -18.74
CA LYS A 380 -1.90 -10.28 -19.95
C LYS A 380 -0.74 -9.74 -20.80
N ILE A 381 0.30 -9.18 -20.16
CA ILE A 381 1.47 -8.61 -20.86
C ILE A 381 2.58 -9.61 -21.15
N LYS A 382 2.41 -10.87 -20.72
CA LYS A 382 3.39 -11.94 -20.94
C LYS A 382 3.71 -12.05 -22.42
N SER A 383 5.01 -11.97 -22.75
CA SER A 383 5.51 -12.01 -24.12
C SER A 383 5.06 -10.87 -25.06
N GLN A 384 4.46 -9.80 -24.53
CA GLN A 384 4.13 -8.61 -25.32
C GLN A 384 5.32 -7.65 -25.46
N THR A 385 5.23 -6.71 -26.40
CA THR A 385 6.20 -5.60 -26.51
C THR A 385 5.61 -4.33 -25.90
N PRO A 386 6.43 -3.38 -25.43
CA PRO A 386 5.95 -2.10 -24.93
C PRO A 386 4.94 -1.38 -25.83
N GLY A 387 5.14 -1.39 -27.15
CA GLY A 387 4.20 -0.77 -28.10
C GLY A 387 2.84 -1.47 -28.20
N LYS A 388 2.74 -2.76 -27.84
CA LYS A 388 1.43 -3.43 -27.67
C LYS A 388 0.82 -3.11 -26.31
N ILE A 389 1.65 -3.09 -25.26
CA ILE A 389 1.23 -2.79 -23.90
C ILE A 389 0.65 -1.38 -23.81
N GLU A 390 1.16 -0.41 -24.56
CA GLU A 390 0.62 0.96 -24.67
C GLU A 390 -0.89 1.01 -24.96
N LYS A 391 -1.45 -0.01 -25.62
CA LYS A 391 -2.88 -0.08 -25.97
C LYS A 391 -3.74 -0.79 -24.94
N LEU A 392 -3.13 -1.38 -23.90
CA LEU A 392 -3.86 -2.07 -22.84
C LEU A 392 -4.50 -1.07 -21.89
N ARG A 393 -5.68 -1.42 -21.37
CA ARG A 393 -6.43 -0.60 -20.41
C ARG A 393 -6.68 -1.39 -19.13
N ILE A 394 -6.19 -0.89 -17.99
CA ILE A 394 -6.30 -1.52 -16.67
C ILE A 394 -7.20 -0.64 -15.80
N LEU A 395 -8.24 -1.23 -15.23
CA LEU A 395 -9.25 -0.52 -14.45
C LEU A 395 -9.33 -1.02 -13.00
N ASP A 396 -9.51 -0.10 -12.07
CA ASP A 396 -10.10 -0.35 -10.76
C ASP A 396 -11.38 0.50 -10.57
N PRO A 397 -12.59 -0.09 -10.58
CA PRO A 397 -13.85 0.65 -10.51
C PRO A 397 -14.28 0.98 -9.07
N ALA A 398 -13.47 0.68 -8.07
CA ALA A 398 -13.67 1.14 -6.69
C ALA A 398 -12.29 1.44 -6.08
N CYS A 399 -11.60 2.40 -6.70
CA CYS A 399 -10.14 2.50 -6.55
C CYS A 399 -9.68 2.99 -5.17
N GLY A 400 -10.54 3.61 -4.36
CA GLY A 400 -10.19 4.14 -3.04
C GLY A 400 -8.98 5.07 -3.11
N SER A 401 -7.96 4.76 -2.33
CA SER A 401 -6.64 5.45 -2.33
C SER A 401 -5.71 5.11 -3.51
N GLY A 402 -6.09 4.16 -4.36
CA GLY A 402 -5.41 3.86 -5.61
C GLY A 402 -4.32 2.77 -5.52
N SER A 403 -4.29 1.98 -4.46
CA SER A 403 -3.22 0.98 -4.20
C SER A 403 -3.02 0.00 -5.36
N PHE A 404 -4.11 -0.51 -5.95
CA PHE A 404 -4.05 -1.40 -7.10
C PHE A 404 -3.53 -0.70 -8.36
N LEU A 405 -3.96 0.55 -8.58
CA LEU A 405 -3.52 1.35 -9.72
C LEU A 405 -2.02 1.71 -9.62
N VAL A 406 -1.55 2.07 -8.43
CA VAL A 406 -0.13 2.30 -8.14
C VAL A 406 0.68 1.01 -8.32
N GLY A 407 0.17 -0.12 -7.83
CA GLY A 407 0.80 -1.44 -8.00
C GLY A 407 0.92 -1.86 -9.48
N ALA A 408 -0.17 -1.72 -10.24
CA ALA A 408 -0.18 -1.99 -11.68
C ALA A 408 0.77 -1.06 -12.43
N TYR A 409 0.78 0.23 -12.09
CA TYR A 409 1.68 1.21 -12.69
C TYR A 409 3.16 0.87 -12.45
N GLN A 410 3.52 0.55 -11.21
CA GLN A 410 4.88 0.11 -10.87
C GLN A 410 5.27 -1.14 -11.65
N TYR A 411 4.38 -2.13 -11.72
CA TYR A 411 4.63 -3.37 -12.46
C TYR A 411 4.92 -3.10 -13.94
N LEU A 412 4.17 -2.17 -14.56
CA LEU A 412 4.43 -1.75 -15.94
C LEU A 412 5.78 -1.03 -16.08
N ILE A 413 6.14 -0.11 -15.17
CA ILE A 413 7.45 0.55 -15.17
C ILE A 413 8.58 -0.48 -15.15
N ASP A 414 8.51 -1.43 -14.22
CA ASP A 414 9.55 -2.46 -14.06
C ASP A 414 9.67 -3.35 -15.30
N TYR A 415 8.53 -3.72 -15.89
CA TYR A 415 8.49 -4.48 -17.13
C TYR A 415 9.15 -3.71 -18.29
N HIS A 416 8.78 -2.44 -18.48
CA HIS A 416 9.31 -1.60 -19.56
C HIS A 416 10.81 -1.40 -19.40
N LEU A 417 11.26 -1.06 -18.19
CA LEU A 417 12.69 -0.89 -17.90
C LEU A 417 13.45 -2.18 -18.22
N LYS A 418 12.98 -3.33 -17.72
CA LYS A 418 13.58 -4.65 -18.01
C LYS A 418 13.59 -4.99 -19.50
N TYR A 419 12.58 -4.57 -20.25
CA TYR A 419 12.52 -4.80 -21.69
C TYR A 419 13.54 -3.94 -22.43
N TYR A 420 13.64 -2.65 -22.09
CA TYR A 420 14.51 -1.69 -22.79
C TYR A 420 15.99 -1.88 -22.46
N THR A 421 16.33 -2.33 -21.26
CA THR A 421 17.73 -2.57 -20.83
C THR A 421 18.32 -3.89 -21.33
N LYS A 422 17.54 -4.74 -22.01
CA LYS A 422 18.10 -5.93 -22.71
C LYS A 422 19.11 -5.49 -23.77
N SER A 423 20.22 -6.22 -23.90
CA SER A 423 21.34 -5.89 -24.81
C SER A 423 20.90 -5.61 -26.25
N LYS A 424 19.84 -6.27 -26.73
CA LYS A 424 19.27 -6.06 -28.07
C LYS A 424 18.61 -4.68 -28.25
N ASN A 425 18.07 -4.08 -27.18
CA ASN A 425 17.22 -2.89 -27.24
C ASN A 425 17.92 -1.63 -26.72
N ILE A 426 18.92 -1.78 -25.86
CA ILE A 426 19.50 -0.69 -25.05
C ILE A 426 20.05 0.47 -25.88
N ASN A 427 20.84 0.20 -26.93
CA ASN A 427 21.42 1.23 -27.78
C ASN A 427 20.34 2.05 -28.49
N SER A 428 19.27 1.39 -28.95
CA SER A 428 18.19 2.06 -29.67
C SER A 428 17.31 2.92 -28.75
N THR A 429 17.11 2.48 -27.51
CA THR A 429 16.24 3.14 -26.53
C THR A 429 16.94 4.32 -25.85
N LEU A 430 18.24 4.21 -25.60
CA LEU A 430 19.10 5.35 -25.22
C LEU A 430 19.11 6.43 -26.31
N LYS A 431 19.32 6.05 -27.58
CA LYS A 431 19.33 7.01 -28.70
C LYS A 431 17.99 7.74 -28.85
N LYS A 432 16.87 7.09 -28.50
CA LYS A 432 15.52 7.67 -28.54
C LYS A 432 15.14 8.45 -27.28
N GLY A 433 15.96 8.44 -26.23
CA GLY A 433 15.64 9.08 -24.95
C GLY A 433 14.48 8.42 -24.19
N ILE A 434 14.17 7.15 -24.47
CA ILE A 434 13.16 6.37 -23.74
C ILE A 434 13.70 5.98 -22.37
N ILE A 435 15.00 5.66 -22.34
CA ILE A 435 15.76 5.44 -21.11
C ILE A 435 16.95 6.37 -21.11
N TYR A 436 17.44 6.68 -19.91
CA TYR A 436 18.70 7.39 -19.71
C TYR A 436 19.57 6.64 -18.71
N GLN A 437 20.88 6.85 -18.84
CA GLN A 437 21.87 6.24 -17.98
C GLN A 437 22.18 7.17 -16.81
N VAL A 438 22.05 6.66 -15.58
CA VAL A 438 22.36 7.40 -14.35
C VAL A 438 23.82 7.17 -13.94
N ASP A 439 24.30 5.93 -14.07
CA ASP A 439 25.68 5.53 -13.78
C ASP A 439 26.12 4.41 -14.74
N ALA A 440 27.36 3.91 -14.63
CA ALA A 440 27.95 2.93 -15.54
C ALA A 440 27.05 1.71 -15.89
N ASN A 441 26.16 1.29 -14.98
CA ASN A 441 25.26 0.15 -15.18
C ASN A 441 23.80 0.41 -14.77
N THR A 442 23.41 1.66 -14.50
CA THR A 442 22.04 2.03 -14.09
C THR A 442 21.33 2.75 -15.21
N TYR A 443 20.13 2.26 -15.52
CA TYR A 443 19.20 2.89 -16.43
C TYR A 443 17.89 3.19 -15.72
N ARG A 444 17.25 4.28 -16.12
CA ARG A 444 15.90 4.65 -15.69
C ARG A 444 15.06 4.99 -16.91
N LEU A 445 13.74 4.80 -16.82
CA LEU A 445 12.80 5.30 -17.82
C LEU A 445 12.79 6.83 -17.76
N SER A 446 12.70 7.47 -18.91
CA SER A 446 12.45 8.91 -18.96
C SER A 446 11.08 9.25 -18.40
N ILE A 447 10.93 10.46 -17.87
CA ILE A 447 9.64 10.94 -17.34
C ILE A 447 8.54 10.90 -18.40
N GLN A 448 8.87 11.15 -19.67
CA GLN A 448 7.91 11.07 -20.78
C GLN A 448 7.37 9.66 -20.97
N GLU A 449 8.24 8.65 -20.90
CA GLU A 449 7.80 7.25 -21.01
C GLU A 449 6.96 6.85 -19.79
N LYS A 450 7.36 7.28 -18.58
CA LYS A 450 6.57 7.07 -17.36
C LYS A 450 5.17 7.72 -17.44
N GLN A 451 5.08 8.95 -17.95
CA GLN A 451 3.81 9.66 -18.18
C GLN A 451 2.94 8.92 -19.18
N LYS A 452 3.55 8.45 -20.28
CA LYS A 452 2.87 7.72 -21.34
C LYS A 452 2.26 6.41 -20.83
N ILE A 453 3.02 5.64 -20.05
CA ILE A 453 2.51 4.42 -19.41
C ILE A 453 1.34 4.75 -18.47
N LEU A 454 1.47 5.80 -17.66
CA LEU A 454 0.42 6.20 -16.71
C LEU A 454 -0.88 6.57 -17.44
N LEU A 455 -0.79 7.54 -18.37
CA LEU A 455 -1.93 8.08 -19.10
C LEU A 455 -2.62 7.03 -19.98
N ASN A 456 -1.87 6.14 -20.60
CA ASN A 456 -2.45 5.18 -21.53
C ASN A 456 -3.03 3.95 -20.83
N ASN A 457 -2.45 3.51 -19.70
CA ASN A 457 -2.75 2.19 -19.15
C ASN A 457 -3.61 2.18 -17.88
N ILE A 458 -3.58 3.23 -17.07
CA ILE A 458 -4.11 3.19 -15.70
C ILE A 458 -5.40 4.00 -15.59
N TYR A 459 -6.50 3.35 -15.16
CA TYR A 459 -7.82 3.95 -15.05
C TYR A 459 -8.50 3.58 -13.73
N GLY A 460 -9.24 4.51 -13.15
CA GLY A 460 -9.91 4.33 -11.87
C GLY A 460 -11.25 5.04 -11.80
N VAL A 461 -12.18 4.48 -11.02
CA VAL A 461 -13.43 5.15 -10.64
C VAL A 461 -13.64 4.98 -9.14
N ASP A 462 -14.09 6.04 -8.47
CA ASP A 462 -14.58 5.96 -7.10
C ASP A 462 -15.78 6.90 -6.89
N ILE A 463 -16.70 6.50 -6.04
CA ILE A 463 -17.89 7.29 -5.71
C ILE A 463 -17.53 8.49 -4.82
N ASP A 464 -16.48 8.38 -4.01
CA ASP A 464 -16.00 9.46 -3.15
C ASP A 464 -14.99 10.34 -3.91
N SER A 465 -15.34 11.61 -4.10
CA SER A 465 -14.46 12.58 -4.75
C SER A 465 -13.11 12.73 -4.03
N GLN A 466 -13.06 12.53 -2.71
CA GLN A 466 -11.81 12.61 -1.96
C GLN A 466 -10.90 11.42 -2.30
N ALA A 467 -11.47 10.23 -2.48
CA ALA A 467 -10.72 9.03 -2.87
C ALA A 467 -10.10 9.20 -4.26
N VAL A 468 -10.84 9.78 -5.20
CA VAL A 468 -10.34 10.15 -6.53
C VAL A 468 -9.12 11.07 -6.45
N GLU A 469 -9.19 12.13 -5.64
CA GLU A 469 -8.07 13.08 -5.50
C GLU A 469 -6.85 12.45 -4.82
N VAL A 470 -7.06 11.59 -3.83
CA VAL A 470 -6.00 10.80 -3.20
C VAL A 470 -5.34 9.86 -4.20
N THR A 471 -6.13 9.13 -4.99
CA THR A 471 -5.60 8.24 -6.03
C THR A 471 -4.75 9.00 -7.04
N LYS A 472 -5.22 10.16 -7.50
CA LYS A 472 -4.45 11.04 -8.39
C LYS A 472 -3.12 11.46 -7.74
N LEU A 473 -3.15 11.91 -6.49
CA LEU A 473 -1.94 12.29 -5.76
C LEU A 473 -0.96 11.12 -5.65
N SER A 474 -1.45 9.92 -5.29
CA SER A 474 -0.64 8.71 -5.17
C SER A 474 0.07 8.35 -6.48
N LEU A 475 -0.65 8.40 -7.61
CA LEU A 475 -0.09 8.15 -8.94
C LEU A 475 0.94 9.22 -9.36
N LEU A 476 0.68 10.49 -9.07
CA LEU A 476 1.60 11.59 -9.38
C LEU A 476 2.88 11.53 -8.54
N LEU A 477 2.77 11.21 -7.25
CA LEU A 477 3.93 11.00 -6.38
C LEU A 477 4.75 9.79 -6.81
N LYS A 478 4.07 8.73 -7.29
CA LYS A 478 4.72 7.54 -7.86
C LYS A 478 5.45 7.86 -9.16
N LEU A 479 4.84 8.64 -10.05
CA LEU A 479 5.46 9.13 -11.29
C LEU A 479 6.78 9.87 -11.02
N MET A 480 6.80 10.68 -9.96
CA MET A 480 7.97 11.45 -9.54
C MET A 480 9.01 10.63 -8.75
N GLU A 481 8.75 9.36 -8.48
CA GLU A 481 9.69 8.53 -7.73
C GLU A 481 10.97 8.34 -8.56
N ASP A 482 12.12 8.46 -7.88
CA ASP A 482 13.46 8.42 -8.46
C ASP A 482 13.79 9.52 -9.49
N GLU A 483 13.00 10.61 -9.55
CA GLU A 483 13.30 11.79 -10.35
C GLU A 483 14.13 12.83 -9.57
N ASN A 484 15.09 13.48 -10.24
CA ASN A 484 15.95 14.52 -9.65
C ASN A 484 16.11 15.74 -10.58
N VAL A 485 16.80 16.79 -10.11
CA VAL A 485 16.99 18.03 -10.88
C VAL A 485 17.74 17.81 -12.20
N GLN A 486 18.59 16.78 -12.31
CA GLN A 486 19.34 16.50 -13.52
C GLN A 486 18.47 15.84 -14.61
N SER A 487 17.57 14.94 -14.21
CA SER A 487 16.55 14.34 -15.09
C SER A 487 15.51 15.39 -15.50
N ALA A 488 15.03 16.21 -14.56
CA ALA A 488 14.06 17.27 -14.86
C ALA A 488 14.66 18.45 -15.64
N GLY A 489 15.91 18.83 -15.36
CA GLY A 489 16.59 20.01 -15.91
C GLY A 489 16.96 19.91 -17.40
N GLN A 490 17.07 18.69 -17.95
CA GLN A 490 17.23 18.50 -19.39
C GLN A 490 15.92 18.69 -20.18
N LEU A 491 14.75 18.52 -19.55
CA LEU A 491 13.44 18.77 -20.20
C LEU A 491 13.14 20.26 -20.39
N PHE A 492 13.49 21.09 -19.40
CA PHE A 492 13.08 22.49 -19.36
C PHE A 492 13.87 23.43 -20.29
N LYS A 493 14.92 22.94 -20.96
CA LYS A 493 15.69 23.79 -21.89
C LYS A 493 15.09 23.89 -23.29
N TYR A 494 14.24 22.94 -23.72
CA TYR A 494 13.79 22.88 -25.11
C TYR A 494 12.38 22.27 -25.33
N SER A 495 11.53 22.11 -24.30
CA SER A 495 10.18 21.55 -24.50
C SER A 495 9.10 22.20 -23.63
N ASP A 496 7.90 22.39 -24.20
CA ASP A 496 6.67 22.77 -23.48
C ASP A 496 6.09 21.62 -22.62
N LEU A 497 6.83 20.53 -22.45
CA LEU A 497 6.42 19.34 -21.72
C LEU A 497 6.39 19.62 -20.22
N LYS A 498 5.19 19.53 -19.65
CA LYS A 498 4.95 19.67 -18.21
C LYS A 498 5.33 18.38 -17.48
N LEU A 499 5.79 18.51 -16.25
CA LEU A 499 6.36 17.39 -15.50
C LEU A 499 5.31 16.41 -14.98
N LEU A 500 4.10 16.88 -14.69
CA LEU A 500 2.98 16.05 -14.26
C LEU A 500 1.85 16.11 -15.28
N PRO A 501 1.23 14.98 -15.60
CA PRO A 501 0.06 14.95 -16.47
C PRO A 501 -1.21 15.33 -15.69
N ASP A 502 -2.26 15.71 -16.43
CA ASP A 502 -3.62 15.75 -15.90
C ASP A 502 -4.21 14.34 -15.92
N LEU A 503 -4.80 13.91 -14.80
CA LEU A 503 -5.37 12.57 -14.62
C LEU A 503 -6.90 12.57 -14.62
N LYS A 504 -7.56 13.68 -15.01
CA LYS A 504 -9.04 13.78 -15.05
C LYS A 504 -9.70 12.69 -15.92
N ASP A 505 -9.04 12.27 -17.00
CA ASP A 505 -9.58 11.29 -17.95
C ASP A 505 -9.19 9.86 -17.57
N ASN A 506 -8.28 9.71 -16.61
CA ASN A 506 -7.82 8.43 -16.08
C ASN A 506 -8.60 8.04 -14.81
N VAL A 507 -8.77 8.96 -13.88
CA VAL A 507 -9.39 8.72 -12.57
C VAL A 507 -10.61 9.62 -12.41
N LYS A 508 -11.80 9.01 -12.40
CA LYS A 508 -13.09 9.71 -12.44
C LYS A 508 -13.92 9.49 -11.18
N CYS A 509 -14.76 10.46 -10.85
CA CYS A 509 -15.67 10.38 -9.71
C CYS A 509 -17.06 9.94 -10.20
N GLY A 510 -17.62 8.91 -9.57
CA GLY A 510 -18.92 8.38 -9.94
C GLY A 510 -19.23 7.02 -9.33
N ASN A 511 -20.51 6.66 -9.36
CA ASN A 511 -21.00 5.38 -8.90
C ASN A 511 -20.90 4.33 -10.00
N SER A 512 -19.89 3.48 -9.88
CA SER A 512 -19.62 2.39 -10.83
C SER A 512 -20.79 1.45 -11.10
N LEU A 513 -21.77 1.37 -10.19
CA LEU A 513 -22.92 0.46 -10.30
C LEU A 513 -24.22 1.13 -10.78
N ILE A 514 -24.32 2.45 -10.81
CA ILE A 514 -25.55 3.17 -11.15
C ILE A 514 -25.29 4.15 -12.28
N GLY A 515 -25.95 3.96 -13.42
CA GLY A 515 -25.96 4.89 -14.55
C GLY A 515 -27.03 5.98 -14.41
N THR A 516 -27.00 6.97 -15.30
CA THR A 516 -28.01 8.05 -15.31
C THR A 516 -29.40 7.56 -15.71
N ASP A 517 -29.48 6.37 -16.29
CA ASP A 517 -30.75 5.67 -16.54
C ASP A 517 -31.54 5.34 -15.27
N PHE A 518 -30.90 5.35 -14.09
CA PHE A 518 -31.56 5.33 -12.78
C PHE A 518 -32.69 6.36 -12.66
N TYR A 519 -32.54 7.49 -13.34
CA TYR A 519 -33.48 8.60 -13.28
C TYR A 519 -34.57 8.56 -14.36
N LYS A 520 -34.49 7.69 -15.38
CA LYS A 520 -35.41 7.74 -16.54
C LYS A 520 -36.88 7.57 -16.17
N ASP A 521 -37.16 6.71 -15.19
CA ASP A 521 -38.52 6.43 -14.71
C ASP A 521 -38.85 7.17 -13.40
N LYS A 522 -37.97 8.08 -12.99
CA LYS A 522 -38.10 8.84 -11.74
C LYS A 522 -38.15 10.33 -12.04
N GLN A 523 -38.99 11.06 -11.32
CA GLN A 523 -39.00 12.51 -11.43
C GLN A 523 -37.74 13.06 -10.73
N ILE A 524 -36.71 13.41 -11.52
CA ILE A 524 -35.43 13.98 -11.01
C ILE A 524 -35.69 15.17 -10.08
N GLU A 525 -36.70 15.98 -10.39
CA GLU A 525 -37.13 17.14 -9.61
C GLU A 525 -37.56 16.82 -8.17
N LEU A 526 -37.92 15.55 -7.89
CA LEU A 526 -38.25 15.08 -6.54
C LEU A 526 -37.03 14.72 -5.70
N PHE A 527 -35.84 14.59 -6.31
CA PHE A 527 -34.61 14.35 -5.56
C PHE A 527 -34.02 15.67 -5.08
N SER A 528 -33.66 15.69 -3.80
CA SER A 528 -32.81 16.74 -3.26
C SER A 528 -31.42 16.72 -3.92
N GLN A 529 -30.75 17.87 -3.95
CA GLN A 529 -29.36 17.97 -4.43
C GLN A 529 -28.42 17.01 -3.68
N ASP A 530 -28.68 16.77 -2.39
CA ASP A 530 -27.90 15.84 -1.57
C ASP A 530 -28.13 14.37 -1.98
N GLU A 531 -29.34 13.99 -2.40
CA GLU A 531 -29.62 12.65 -2.91
C GLU A 531 -28.94 12.42 -4.26
N ILE A 532 -29.02 13.38 -5.18
CA ILE A 532 -28.35 13.30 -6.49
C ILE A 532 -26.83 13.14 -6.28
N ARG A 533 -26.25 13.93 -5.38
CA ARG A 533 -24.82 13.83 -5.01
C ARG A 533 -24.46 12.49 -4.37
N LYS A 534 -25.35 11.86 -3.60
CA LYS A 534 -25.12 10.54 -3.00
C LYS A 534 -25.23 9.41 -4.01
N ILE A 535 -26.17 9.51 -4.96
CA ILE A 535 -26.32 8.53 -6.04
C ILE A 535 -25.09 8.58 -6.95
N ASN A 536 -24.67 9.80 -7.30
CA ASN A 536 -23.49 10.10 -8.11
C ASN A 536 -23.41 9.24 -9.39
N ALA A 537 -24.50 9.19 -10.17
CA ALA A 537 -24.62 8.28 -11.31
C ALA A 537 -23.47 8.45 -12.32
N PHE A 538 -23.01 7.33 -12.88
CA PHE A 538 -21.85 7.27 -13.78
C PHE A 538 -22.10 6.39 -15.01
N ASP A 539 -22.04 7.00 -16.19
CA ASP A 539 -22.25 6.30 -17.46
C ASP A 539 -20.92 5.93 -18.12
N TRP A 540 -20.59 4.64 -18.05
CA TRP A 540 -19.34 4.09 -18.61
C TRP A 540 -19.14 4.37 -20.11
N GLU A 541 -20.22 4.27 -20.89
CA GLU A 541 -20.21 4.51 -22.35
C GLU A 541 -19.92 5.98 -22.71
N THR A 542 -20.28 6.91 -21.83
CA THR A 542 -20.02 8.34 -22.03
C THR A 542 -18.64 8.71 -21.48
N GLU A 543 -18.35 8.27 -20.26
CA GLU A 543 -17.17 8.68 -19.52
C GLU A 543 -15.89 8.01 -20.04
N PHE A 544 -15.96 6.75 -20.48
CA PHE A 544 -14.81 6.05 -21.08
C PHE A 544 -15.10 5.65 -22.52
N LYS A 545 -15.72 6.55 -23.28
CA LYS A 545 -16.21 6.29 -24.64
C LYS A 545 -15.21 5.55 -25.53
N GLU A 546 -13.99 6.04 -25.67
CA GLU A 546 -12.98 5.42 -26.55
C GLU A 546 -12.61 3.97 -26.13
N ILE A 547 -12.62 3.70 -24.82
CA ILE A 547 -12.32 2.38 -24.25
C ILE A 547 -13.51 1.44 -24.46
N MET A 548 -14.72 1.92 -24.20
CA MET A 548 -15.96 1.14 -24.38
C MET A 548 -16.23 0.84 -25.86
N ASP A 549 -16.02 1.81 -26.76
CA ASP A 549 -16.05 1.62 -28.22
C ASP A 549 -15.03 0.56 -28.68
N SER A 550 -13.91 0.42 -27.96
CA SER A 550 -12.87 -0.59 -28.19
C SER A 550 -13.16 -1.94 -27.50
N GLY A 551 -14.37 -2.13 -26.97
CA GLY A 551 -14.86 -3.35 -26.35
C GLY A 551 -14.64 -3.46 -24.84
N GLY A 552 -14.19 -2.40 -24.16
CA GLY A 552 -14.00 -2.37 -22.70
C GLY A 552 -12.53 -2.37 -22.27
N PHE A 553 -12.24 -2.91 -21.08
CA PHE A 553 -10.91 -2.93 -20.46
C PHE A 553 -10.18 -4.27 -20.66
N ASP A 554 -8.86 -4.27 -20.66
CA ASP A 554 -8.04 -5.48 -20.81
C ASP A 554 -7.85 -6.22 -19.48
N CYS A 555 -7.76 -5.46 -18.38
CA CYS A 555 -7.71 -5.98 -17.03
C CYS A 555 -8.59 -5.18 -16.08
N VAL A 556 -9.23 -5.86 -15.13
CA VAL A 556 -9.98 -5.24 -14.03
C VAL A 556 -9.47 -5.83 -12.71
N ILE A 557 -8.98 -4.96 -11.83
CA ILE A 557 -8.34 -5.33 -10.55
C ILE A 557 -8.87 -4.44 -9.42
N GLY A 558 -8.80 -4.88 -8.16
CA GLY A 558 -9.33 -4.06 -7.06
C GLY A 558 -9.71 -4.83 -5.80
N ASN A 559 -10.25 -4.08 -4.83
CA ASN A 559 -10.87 -4.56 -3.60
C ASN A 559 -12.24 -3.85 -3.47
N PRO A 560 -13.35 -4.49 -3.89
CA PRO A 560 -14.67 -3.85 -3.90
C PRO A 560 -15.22 -3.67 -2.47
N PRO A 561 -16.19 -2.77 -2.26
CA PRO A 561 -16.83 -2.59 -0.95
C PRO A 561 -17.67 -3.82 -0.52
N TYR A 562 -17.58 -4.19 0.76
CA TYR A 562 -18.28 -5.35 1.35
C TYR A 562 -19.50 -4.95 2.21
N ILE A 563 -20.43 -4.19 1.65
CA ILE A 563 -21.56 -3.61 2.39
C ILE A 563 -22.80 -4.51 2.26
N HIS A 564 -23.48 -4.79 3.39
CA HIS A 564 -24.71 -5.59 3.40
C HIS A 564 -25.95 -4.69 3.26
N GLN A 565 -26.92 -5.13 2.45
CA GLN A 565 -28.21 -4.44 2.25
C GLN A 565 -29.02 -4.16 3.52
N ARG A 566 -28.73 -4.80 4.67
CA ARG A 566 -29.41 -4.53 5.95
C ARG A 566 -28.90 -3.28 6.67
N ASP A 567 -27.80 -2.71 6.21
CA ASP A 567 -27.31 -1.47 6.76
C ASP A 567 -28.19 -0.32 6.28
N ASP A 568 -28.73 0.48 7.22
CA ASP A 568 -29.65 1.62 7.00
C ASP A 568 -29.16 2.65 5.95
N PHE A 569 -27.94 2.52 5.44
CA PHE A 569 -27.28 3.35 4.43
C PHE A 569 -27.67 3.02 2.98
N VAL A 570 -28.30 1.87 2.71
CA VAL A 570 -28.76 1.47 1.36
C VAL A 570 -30.09 2.13 0.98
N GLN A 571 -30.60 3.09 1.77
CA GLN A 571 -31.87 3.76 1.50
C GLN A 571 -31.89 4.64 0.23
N VAL A 572 -30.74 4.91 -0.41
CA VAL A 572 -30.68 5.74 -1.63
C VAL A 572 -30.50 4.89 -2.91
N ASN A 573 -30.09 3.63 -2.80
CA ASN A 573 -29.86 2.76 -3.96
C ASN A 573 -31.03 1.79 -4.12
N ASP A 574 -31.89 2.12 -5.07
CA ASP A 574 -33.12 1.41 -5.33
C ASP A 574 -32.84 -0.06 -5.68
N ILE A 575 -33.23 -0.97 -4.78
CA ILE A 575 -33.11 -2.42 -4.96
C ILE A 575 -33.74 -2.83 -6.30
N SER A 576 -34.75 -2.10 -6.78
CA SER A 576 -35.35 -2.32 -8.10
C SER A 576 -34.34 -2.13 -9.24
N TYR A 577 -33.50 -1.08 -9.19
CA TYR A 577 -32.47 -0.82 -10.18
C TYR A 577 -31.45 -1.94 -10.24
N TYR A 578 -30.97 -2.41 -9.09
CA TYR A 578 -30.00 -3.52 -9.09
C TYR A 578 -30.62 -4.82 -9.61
N LYS A 579 -31.87 -5.11 -9.25
CA LYS A 579 -32.58 -6.30 -9.75
C LYS A 579 -32.82 -6.27 -11.27
N SER A 580 -33.00 -5.10 -11.87
CA SER A 580 -33.21 -5.00 -13.31
C SER A 580 -31.91 -5.03 -14.12
N HIS A 581 -30.77 -4.65 -13.52
CA HIS A 581 -29.49 -4.51 -14.23
C HIS A 581 -28.46 -5.61 -13.92
N TYR A 582 -28.61 -6.34 -12.80
CA TYR A 582 -27.62 -7.32 -12.36
C TYR A 582 -28.26 -8.66 -12.04
N VAL A 583 -27.77 -9.71 -12.70
CA VAL A 583 -28.26 -11.08 -12.51
C VAL A 583 -27.88 -11.60 -11.12
N SER A 584 -26.75 -11.15 -10.56
CA SER A 584 -26.31 -11.48 -9.21
C SER A 584 -27.15 -10.83 -8.09
N SER A 585 -28.12 -9.98 -8.43
CA SER A 585 -28.95 -9.28 -7.44
C SER A 585 -29.94 -10.20 -6.72
N ASN A 586 -29.89 -10.18 -5.37
CA ASN A 586 -30.76 -10.99 -4.51
C ASN A 586 -31.27 -10.19 -3.29
N PHE A 587 -32.15 -10.80 -2.48
CA PHE A 587 -32.83 -10.14 -1.34
C PHE A 587 -31.91 -9.82 -0.14
N ARG A 588 -30.69 -10.36 -0.09
CA ARG A 588 -29.70 -10.11 0.99
C ARG A 588 -28.34 -9.81 0.37
N GLN A 589 -28.33 -8.87 -0.56
CA GLN A 589 -27.17 -8.61 -1.39
C GLN A 589 -26.02 -8.01 -0.59
N ASN A 590 -24.81 -8.45 -0.93
CA ASN A 590 -23.59 -7.75 -0.59
C ASN A 590 -23.05 -7.05 -1.84
N THR A 591 -22.64 -5.79 -1.72
CA THR A 591 -22.26 -4.95 -2.85
C THR A 591 -21.14 -5.54 -3.70
N TYR A 592 -20.23 -6.34 -3.13
CA TYR A 592 -19.13 -6.91 -3.93
C TYR A 592 -19.62 -7.82 -5.06
N THR A 593 -20.78 -8.47 -4.96
CA THR A 593 -21.27 -9.35 -6.04
C THR A 593 -21.63 -8.52 -7.28
N LEU A 594 -22.24 -7.35 -7.07
CA LEU A 594 -22.52 -6.37 -8.13
C LEU A 594 -21.23 -5.85 -8.77
N PHE A 595 -20.23 -5.54 -7.95
CA PHE A 595 -18.93 -5.08 -8.46
C PHE A 595 -18.19 -6.16 -9.25
N VAL A 596 -18.28 -7.44 -8.85
CA VAL A 596 -17.70 -8.55 -9.62
C VAL A 596 -18.40 -8.69 -10.97
N GLU A 597 -19.73 -8.68 -11.00
CA GLU A 597 -20.50 -8.71 -12.25
C GLU A 597 -20.15 -7.52 -13.15
N LYS A 598 -20.22 -6.30 -12.61
CA LYS A 598 -19.87 -5.08 -13.34
C LYS A 598 -18.43 -5.11 -13.87
N GLY A 599 -17.46 -5.53 -13.05
CA GLY A 599 -16.06 -5.59 -13.42
C GLY A 599 -15.81 -6.57 -14.57
N ILE A 600 -16.47 -7.73 -14.56
CA ILE A 600 -16.41 -8.69 -15.67
C ILE A 600 -17.13 -8.15 -16.92
N ASP A 601 -18.26 -7.47 -16.77
CA ASP A 601 -18.99 -6.88 -17.89
C ASP A 601 -18.17 -5.79 -18.61
N LEU A 602 -17.40 -5.00 -17.85
CA LEU A 602 -16.51 -3.97 -18.38
C LEU A 602 -15.27 -4.53 -19.11
N LEU A 603 -14.96 -5.82 -19.02
CA LEU A 603 -13.82 -6.41 -19.74
C LEU A 603 -14.09 -6.61 -21.24
N LYS A 604 -13.04 -6.49 -22.04
CA LYS A 604 -12.95 -7.04 -23.39
C LYS A 604 -13.03 -8.56 -23.37
N LYS A 605 -13.34 -9.15 -24.53
CA LYS A 605 -13.15 -10.59 -24.76
C LYS A 605 -11.69 -10.96 -24.44
N GLU A 606 -11.48 -12.09 -23.76
CA GLU A 606 -10.17 -12.53 -23.26
C GLU A 606 -9.52 -11.57 -22.24
N GLY A 607 -10.26 -10.60 -21.71
CA GLY A 607 -9.83 -9.75 -20.60
C GLY A 607 -9.69 -10.55 -19.31
N ILE A 608 -8.84 -10.07 -18.39
CA ILE A 608 -8.56 -10.77 -17.12
C ILE A 608 -9.04 -9.93 -15.93
N PHE A 609 -9.83 -10.55 -15.06
CA PHE A 609 -10.41 -9.96 -13.86
C PHE A 609 -9.84 -10.61 -12.60
N SER A 610 -9.58 -9.81 -11.57
CA SER A 610 -9.37 -10.34 -10.22
C SER A 610 -9.59 -9.31 -9.13
N TYR A 611 -10.41 -9.68 -8.13
CA TYR A 611 -10.56 -8.95 -6.88
C TYR A 611 -10.14 -9.79 -5.69
N ILE A 612 -9.85 -9.14 -4.57
CA ILE A 612 -10.01 -9.79 -3.27
C ILE A 612 -11.48 -9.65 -2.85
N ILE A 613 -12.15 -10.75 -2.52
CA ILE A 613 -13.56 -10.78 -2.10
C ILE A 613 -13.75 -11.75 -0.93
N PRO A 614 -14.82 -11.65 -0.13
CA PRO A 614 -15.12 -12.64 0.91
C PRO A 614 -15.36 -14.02 0.29
N ASN A 615 -14.98 -15.10 0.97
CA ASN A 615 -15.14 -16.46 0.42
C ASN A 615 -16.52 -17.11 0.71
N TYR A 616 -17.37 -16.46 1.50
CA TYR A 616 -18.61 -17.09 1.98
C TYR A 616 -19.59 -17.44 0.85
N PHE A 617 -19.55 -16.70 -0.28
CA PHE A 617 -20.39 -16.97 -1.46
C PHE A 617 -20.20 -18.37 -2.04
N LEU A 618 -19.08 -19.03 -1.72
CA LEU A 618 -18.83 -20.43 -2.12
C LEU A 618 -19.81 -21.40 -1.45
N SER A 619 -20.38 -21.03 -0.30
CA SER A 619 -21.14 -21.92 0.59
C SER A 619 -22.59 -21.50 0.85
N THR A 620 -22.95 -20.25 0.59
CA THR A 620 -24.29 -19.68 0.87
C THR A 620 -25.29 -19.97 -0.24
N ASP A 621 -26.51 -20.40 0.11
CA ASP A 621 -27.56 -20.68 -0.89
C ASP A 621 -28.01 -19.42 -1.65
N ASN A 622 -27.98 -18.25 -0.99
CA ASN A 622 -28.36 -16.97 -1.62
C ASN A 622 -27.48 -16.58 -2.81
N ASP A 623 -26.24 -17.08 -2.86
CA ASP A 623 -25.26 -16.71 -3.89
C ASP A 623 -25.17 -17.76 -5.01
N SER A 624 -26.16 -18.64 -5.14
CA SER A 624 -26.22 -19.65 -6.21
C SER A 624 -26.19 -19.03 -7.61
N ILE A 625 -26.99 -17.99 -7.84
CA ILE A 625 -27.03 -17.25 -9.11
C ILE A 625 -25.70 -16.53 -9.37
N PHE A 626 -25.07 -15.98 -8.32
CA PHE A 626 -23.74 -15.37 -8.44
C PHE A 626 -22.66 -16.40 -8.80
N ARG A 627 -22.70 -17.59 -8.19
CA ARG A 627 -21.80 -18.71 -8.56
C ARG A 627 -22.04 -19.16 -9.99
N GLU A 628 -23.29 -19.24 -10.43
CA GLU A 628 -23.61 -19.56 -11.82
C GLU A 628 -22.97 -18.53 -12.76
N PHE A 629 -23.24 -17.24 -12.55
CA PHE A 629 -22.60 -16.17 -13.33
C PHE A 629 -21.07 -16.30 -13.38
N LEU A 630 -20.43 -16.52 -12.23
CA LEU A 630 -18.98 -16.57 -12.13
C LEU A 630 -18.37 -17.81 -12.80
N PHE A 631 -18.99 -18.99 -12.67
CA PHE A 631 -18.39 -20.26 -13.09
C PHE A 631 -18.88 -20.81 -14.44
N THR A 632 -20.05 -20.38 -14.92
CA THR A 632 -20.63 -20.90 -16.18
C THR A 632 -20.50 -19.93 -17.34
N LYS A 633 -20.56 -18.61 -17.07
CA LYS A 633 -20.40 -17.57 -18.12
C LYS A 633 -18.97 -17.10 -18.29
N ASN A 634 -18.06 -17.55 -17.44
CA ASN A 634 -16.67 -17.10 -17.43
C ASN A 634 -15.73 -18.27 -17.15
N GLN A 635 -14.48 -18.13 -17.60
CA GLN A 635 -13.42 -19.08 -17.33
C GLN A 635 -12.68 -18.65 -16.06
N VAL A 636 -12.93 -19.33 -14.95
CA VAL A 636 -12.13 -19.18 -13.72
C VAL A 636 -10.88 -20.03 -13.86
N ILE A 637 -9.73 -19.37 -13.92
CA ILE A 637 -8.41 -20.00 -14.10
C ILE A 637 -7.88 -20.51 -12.76
N LYS A 638 -7.98 -19.66 -11.73
CA LYS A 638 -7.31 -19.87 -10.44
C LYS A 638 -8.11 -19.24 -9.32
N MET A 639 -8.08 -19.84 -8.14
CA MET A 639 -8.69 -19.29 -6.94
C MET A 639 -7.75 -19.47 -5.76
N LEU A 640 -7.36 -18.37 -5.13
CA LEU A 640 -6.53 -18.39 -3.94
C LEU A 640 -7.36 -18.01 -2.70
N ASN A 641 -7.56 -18.96 -1.79
CA ASN A 641 -8.21 -18.73 -0.51
C ASN A 641 -7.16 -18.30 0.53
N VAL A 642 -7.34 -17.09 1.06
CA VAL A 642 -6.44 -16.44 2.01
C VAL A 642 -7.15 -16.15 3.33
N LYS A 643 -6.45 -16.43 4.43
CA LYS A 643 -6.93 -16.22 5.80
C LYS A 643 -6.17 -15.07 6.46
N ASN A 644 -6.82 -14.36 7.38
CA ASN A 644 -6.20 -13.30 8.20
C ASN A 644 -5.49 -12.20 7.39
N VAL A 645 -6.06 -11.78 6.26
CA VAL A 645 -5.46 -10.73 5.42
C VAL A 645 -5.51 -9.37 6.11
N PHE A 646 -6.63 -9.07 6.76
CA PHE A 646 -6.84 -7.82 7.47
C PHE A 646 -6.67 -8.06 8.97
N ILE A 647 -5.73 -7.35 9.61
CA ILE A 647 -5.32 -7.58 11.00
C ILE A 647 -6.50 -7.46 11.98
N ASP A 648 -7.41 -6.52 11.70
CA ASP A 648 -8.54 -6.17 12.56
C ASP A 648 -9.89 -6.74 12.06
N ALA A 649 -9.89 -7.62 11.04
CA ALA A 649 -11.12 -8.29 10.56
C ALA A 649 -10.95 -9.81 10.46
N THR A 650 -11.88 -10.56 11.06
CA THR A 650 -11.94 -12.04 10.91
C THR A 650 -12.69 -12.42 9.64
N VAL A 651 -12.20 -11.98 8.47
CA VAL A 651 -12.82 -12.27 7.16
C VAL A 651 -11.92 -13.21 6.36
N TYR A 652 -12.48 -14.36 5.98
CA TYR A 652 -11.86 -15.26 5.02
C TYR A 652 -12.06 -14.68 3.62
N CYS A 653 -10.96 -14.43 2.91
CA CYS A 653 -10.99 -13.80 1.60
C CYS A 653 -10.53 -14.80 0.52
N LEU A 654 -10.95 -14.52 -0.70
CA LEU A 654 -10.73 -15.31 -1.88
C LEU A 654 -10.29 -14.38 -3.00
N ILE A 655 -9.32 -14.81 -3.78
CA ILE A 655 -8.81 -14.09 -4.94
C ILE A 655 -9.03 -14.98 -6.17
N PRO A 656 -10.16 -14.83 -6.87
CA PRO A 656 -10.38 -15.48 -8.16
C PRO A 656 -9.59 -14.74 -9.26
N ILE A 657 -8.96 -15.51 -10.15
CA ILE A 657 -8.44 -15.05 -11.44
C ILE A 657 -9.39 -15.56 -12.51
N VAL A 658 -10.06 -14.64 -13.18
CA VAL A 658 -11.13 -14.93 -14.13
C VAL A 658 -10.76 -14.35 -15.49
N LYS A 659 -10.96 -15.13 -16.54
CA LYS A 659 -10.83 -14.67 -17.91
C LYS A 659 -12.23 -14.61 -18.54
N LYS A 660 -12.54 -13.50 -19.20
CA LYS A 660 -13.81 -13.32 -19.92
C LYS A 660 -13.82 -14.17 -21.18
N ASP A 661 -14.22 -15.42 -21.00
CA ASP A 661 -14.34 -16.47 -22.01
C ASP A 661 -15.38 -17.49 -21.53
N ASN A 662 -16.15 -18.07 -22.45
CA ASN A 662 -17.21 -19.06 -22.15
C ASN A 662 -16.66 -20.50 -22.05
N SER A 663 -15.33 -20.65 -22.04
CA SER A 663 -14.66 -21.95 -21.88
C SER A 663 -14.88 -22.54 -20.50
N LYS A 664 -14.88 -23.88 -20.41
CA LYS A 664 -15.00 -24.57 -19.12
C LYS A 664 -13.87 -24.15 -18.16
N SER A 665 -14.23 -23.89 -16.91
CA SER A 665 -13.29 -23.61 -15.84
C SER A 665 -12.60 -24.90 -15.38
N GLU A 666 -11.26 -24.95 -15.46
CA GLU A 666 -10.42 -25.91 -14.73
C GLU A 666 -9.73 -25.13 -13.62
N ILE A 667 -10.30 -25.19 -12.42
CA ILE A 667 -9.94 -24.25 -11.36
C ILE A 667 -8.81 -24.84 -10.52
N LEU A 668 -7.66 -24.19 -10.53
CA LEU A 668 -6.60 -24.41 -9.55
C LEU A 668 -6.94 -23.65 -8.26
N TYR A 669 -7.36 -24.39 -7.24
CA TYR A 669 -7.66 -23.81 -5.93
C TYR A 669 -6.53 -24.07 -4.95
N TYR A 670 -6.22 -23.01 -4.22
CA TYR A 670 -5.12 -22.95 -3.29
C TYR A 670 -5.63 -22.48 -1.93
N GLU A 671 -5.25 -23.18 -0.86
CA GLU A 671 -5.58 -22.77 0.49
C GLU A 671 -4.29 -22.43 1.24
N LYS A 672 -4.22 -21.21 1.81
CA LYS A 672 -3.08 -20.81 2.63
C LYS A 672 -3.55 -20.52 4.05
N ASN A 673 -3.12 -21.39 4.99
CA ASN A 673 -3.69 -21.52 6.33
C ASN A 673 -3.01 -20.67 7.43
N SER A 674 -1.87 -20.04 7.16
CA SER A 674 -1.10 -19.24 8.14
C SER A 674 -1.38 -17.73 8.04
N LYS A 675 -0.90 -16.93 9.00
CA LYS A 675 -0.77 -15.47 8.82
C LYS A 675 0.26 -15.26 7.70
N ILE A 676 -0.16 -14.60 6.61
CA ILE A 676 0.65 -14.49 5.40
C ILE A 676 1.22 -13.07 5.35
N GLU A 677 2.54 -12.95 5.43
CA GLU A 677 3.24 -11.70 5.11
C GLU A 677 3.72 -11.68 3.64
N THR A 678 3.81 -12.85 2.97
CA THR A 678 4.22 -13.00 1.57
C THR A 678 3.50 -14.15 0.85
N LEU A 679 3.20 -14.01 -0.46
CA LEU A 679 2.63 -15.07 -1.29
C LEU A 679 3.72 -15.74 -2.14
N ASP A 680 4.35 -16.80 -1.63
CA ASP A 680 5.25 -17.62 -2.46
C ASP A 680 4.48 -18.42 -3.53
N ASN A 681 5.09 -18.56 -4.71
CA ASN A 681 4.59 -19.37 -5.82
C ASN A 681 4.60 -20.88 -5.54
N ASN A 682 5.29 -21.32 -4.48
CA ASN A 682 5.33 -22.72 -4.03
C ASN A 682 4.09 -23.02 -3.18
N ILE A 683 2.92 -23.03 -3.81
CA ILE A 683 1.70 -23.43 -3.12
C ILE A 683 1.63 -24.96 -3.16
N SER A 684 1.84 -25.59 -2.00
CA SER A 684 2.05 -27.05 -1.87
C SER A 684 0.78 -27.89 -1.99
N ASP A 685 -0.41 -27.30 -1.82
CA ASP A 685 -1.70 -28.01 -1.84
C ASP A 685 -2.62 -27.44 -2.93
N SER A 686 -2.42 -27.86 -4.18
CA SER A 686 -3.36 -27.58 -5.26
C SER A 686 -4.47 -28.64 -5.29
N LYS A 687 -5.71 -28.17 -5.44
CA LYS A 687 -6.88 -29.02 -5.71
C LYS A 687 -7.52 -28.54 -7.03
N ILE A 688 -7.86 -29.47 -7.91
CA ILE A 688 -8.56 -29.18 -9.17
C ILE A 688 -10.07 -29.24 -8.90
N PHE A 689 -10.80 -28.17 -9.24
CA PHE A 689 -12.26 -28.10 -9.10
C PHE A 689 -12.95 -28.07 -10.46
N TYR A 690 -14.05 -28.82 -10.54
CA TYR A 690 -15.00 -28.76 -11.64
C TYR A 690 -16.36 -28.29 -11.10
N PRO A 691 -16.83 -27.08 -11.46
CA PRO A 691 -18.20 -26.69 -11.14
C PRO A 691 -19.16 -27.64 -11.86
N SER A 692 -19.99 -28.38 -11.10
CA SER A 692 -20.96 -29.31 -11.69
C SER A 692 -22.30 -28.60 -11.95
N PRO A 693 -22.98 -28.87 -13.09
CA PRO A 693 -24.22 -28.20 -13.49
C PRO A 693 -25.47 -28.58 -12.69
N ASP A 694 -25.36 -29.51 -11.74
CA ASP A 694 -26.48 -30.00 -10.94
C ASP A 694 -27.00 -28.85 -10.06
N ASN A 695 -28.34 -28.65 -10.03
CA ASN A 695 -29.18 -27.58 -9.45
C ASN A 695 -28.92 -27.12 -7.99
N SER A 696 -27.71 -27.28 -7.45
CA SER A 696 -27.29 -26.78 -6.15
C SER A 696 -26.05 -25.89 -6.20
N TYR A 697 -25.32 -25.82 -7.32
CA TYR A 697 -24.00 -25.15 -7.43
C TYR A 697 -23.15 -25.31 -6.17
N LYS A 698 -23.23 -26.49 -5.54
CA LYS A 698 -22.42 -26.80 -4.37
C LYS A 698 -21.03 -27.01 -4.93
N LEU A 699 -20.10 -26.14 -4.56
CA LEU A 699 -18.68 -26.46 -4.63
C LEU A 699 -18.46 -27.64 -3.69
N ARG A 700 -18.68 -28.85 -4.20
CA ARG A 700 -18.45 -30.05 -3.40
C ARG A 700 -16.94 -30.17 -3.28
N PHE A 701 -16.40 -29.87 -2.10
CA PHE A 701 -15.11 -30.39 -1.66
C PHE A 701 -15.28 -31.90 -1.52
N ILE A 702 -15.30 -32.65 -2.63
CA ILE A 702 -15.44 -34.10 -2.55
C ILE A 702 -14.08 -34.66 -2.09
N LYS A 703 -13.85 -34.68 -0.77
CA LYS A 703 -13.36 -35.94 -0.19
C LYS A 703 -14.61 -36.79 -0.01
N ARG A 704 -14.97 -37.57 -1.03
CA ARG A 704 -15.90 -38.68 -0.86
C ARG A 704 -15.20 -39.66 0.09
N LYS A 705 -15.35 -39.46 1.40
CA LYS A 705 -15.39 -40.62 2.28
C LYS A 705 -16.70 -41.30 1.95
N THR A 706 -16.60 -42.47 1.35
CA THR A 706 -17.74 -43.27 0.87
C THR A 706 -18.62 -43.80 2.00
N ASP A 707 -18.22 -43.60 3.26
CA ASP A 707 -18.90 -44.06 4.47
C ASP A 707 -19.30 -42.89 5.38
N CYS A 708 -20.18 -42.00 4.92
CA CYS A 708 -20.74 -40.93 5.75
C CYS A 708 -22.27 -40.96 5.69
N ILE A 709 -22.91 -40.82 6.85
CA ILE A 709 -24.38 -40.78 6.97
C ILE A 709 -24.82 -39.34 7.25
N GLU A 710 -25.86 -38.89 6.56
CA GLU A 710 -26.44 -37.56 6.70
C GLU A 710 -26.99 -37.33 8.11
N LEU A 711 -26.53 -36.26 8.78
CA LEU A 711 -26.88 -35.96 10.18
C LEU A 711 -28.39 -35.72 10.37
N GLY A 712 -29.05 -35.13 9.36
CA GLY A 712 -30.50 -34.89 9.34
C GLY A 712 -31.35 -36.16 9.41
N LYS A 713 -30.76 -37.36 9.23
CA LYS A 713 -31.45 -38.64 9.43
C LYS A 713 -31.59 -39.04 10.91
N TYR A 714 -30.74 -38.49 11.78
CA TYR A 714 -30.71 -38.86 13.21
C TYR A 714 -31.13 -37.71 14.12
N CYS A 715 -31.06 -36.47 13.66
CA CYS A 715 -31.47 -35.32 14.45
C CYS A 715 -32.12 -34.23 13.60
N ASN A 716 -32.97 -33.44 14.24
CA ASN A 716 -33.48 -32.21 13.65
C ASN A 716 -32.35 -31.17 13.61
N THR A 717 -32.08 -30.62 12.43
CA THR A 717 -31.07 -29.59 12.23
C THR A 717 -31.73 -28.23 12.09
N TYR A 718 -31.19 -27.22 12.80
CA TYR A 718 -31.72 -25.86 12.81
C TYR A 718 -30.57 -24.86 12.66
N MET A 719 -30.73 -23.84 11.83
CA MET A 719 -29.79 -22.71 11.70
C MET A 719 -30.32 -21.45 12.39
N GLY A 720 -29.44 -20.68 13.04
CA GLY A 720 -29.77 -19.38 13.63
C GLY A 720 -30.33 -19.42 15.06
N ILE A 721 -30.13 -20.51 15.79
CA ILE A 721 -30.51 -20.59 17.20
C ILE A 721 -29.54 -19.75 18.05
N VAL A 722 -30.08 -18.92 18.94
CA VAL A 722 -29.31 -18.30 20.04
C VAL A 722 -29.49 -19.20 21.28
N PRO A 723 -28.51 -20.05 21.62
CA PRO A 723 -28.62 -20.89 22.80
C PRO A 723 -28.56 -20.01 24.06
N TYR A 724 -29.15 -20.49 25.15
CA TYR A 724 -29.07 -19.85 26.48
C TYR A 724 -29.64 -18.43 26.55
N ARG A 725 -30.83 -18.20 25.99
CA ARG A 725 -31.53 -16.90 26.06
C ARG A 725 -32.43 -16.83 27.30
N LYS A 726 -32.16 -15.87 28.20
CA LYS A 726 -32.92 -15.67 29.45
C LYS A 726 -34.40 -15.46 29.17
N GLY A 727 -35.27 -16.21 29.84
CA GLY A 727 -36.73 -16.13 29.68
C GLY A 727 -37.31 -16.87 28.46
N TYR A 728 -36.49 -17.59 27.69
CA TYR A 728 -36.94 -18.42 26.57
C TYR A 728 -36.71 -19.91 26.88
N GLY A 729 -37.47 -20.79 26.21
CA GLY A 729 -37.46 -22.25 26.43
C GLY A 729 -38.61 -22.72 27.34
N ASP A 730 -38.79 -24.04 27.43
CA ASP A 730 -39.76 -24.66 28.33
C ASP A 730 -39.05 -25.75 29.19
N PRO A 731 -38.85 -25.51 30.50
CA PRO A 731 -39.18 -24.29 31.23
C PRO A 731 -38.29 -23.08 30.84
N PRO A 732 -38.76 -21.83 31.05
CA PRO A 732 -37.98 -20.63 30.75
C PRO A 732 -36.61 -20.63 31.45
N GLN A 733 -35.56 -20.34 30.68
CA GLN A 733 -34.20 -20.43 31.19
C GLN A 733 -33.86 -19.28 32.15
N THR A 734 -33.32 -19.64 33.32
CA THR A 734 -32.82 -18.71 34.35
C THR A 734 -31.36 -18.31 34.10
N GLU A 735 -30.92 -17.22 34.72
CA GLU A 735 -29.54 -16.72 34.62
C GLU A 735 -28.50 -17.73 35.14
N LYS A 736 -28.88 -18.50 36.17
CA LYS A 736 -28.06 -19.61 36.69
C LYS A 736 -27.91 -20.74 35.67
N MET A 737 -28.96 -21.04 34.90
CA MET A 737 -28.93 -22.07 33.84
C MET A 737 -28.00 -21.68 32.68
N ILE A 738 -28.01 -20.40 32.31
CA ILE A 738 -27.15 -19.82 31.27
C ILE A 738 -25.68 -19.86 31.69
N ASN A 739 -25.37 -19.34 32.88
CA ASN A 739 -24.00 -19.24 33.38
C ASN A 739 -23.35 -20.61 33.59
N ASN A 740 -24.13 -21.61 34.00
CA ASN A 740 -23.63 -22.95 34.24
C ASN A 740 -23.76 -23.90 33.04
N LYS A 741 -24.32 -23.44 31.91
CA LYS A 741 -24.56 -24.23 30.69
C LYS A 741 -25.13 -25.62 30.99
N LEU A 742 -26.21 -25.65 31.78
CA LEU A 742 -26.77 -26.88 32.38
C LEU A 742 -27.34 -27.90 31.37
N TYR A 743 -27.47 -27.52 30.11
CA TYR A 743 -27.92 -28.38 29.00
C TYR A 743 -26.87 -28.39 27.89
N SER A 744 -25.70 -28.97 28.19
CA SER A 744 -24.60 -29.12 27.23
C SER A 744 -24.15 -30.58 27.17
N HIS A 745 -23.41 -30.95 26.13
CA HIS A 745 -22.83 -32.29 26.01
C HIS A 745 -21.94 -32.71 27.21
N LYS A 746 -21.52 -31.76 28.07
CA LYS A 746 -20.69 -32.01 29.26
C LYS A 746 -21.48 -32.12 30.58
N LYS A 747 -22.69 -31.57 30.64
CA LYS A 747 -23.55 -31.55 31.84
C LYS A 747 -25.02 -31.51 31.42
N SER A 748 -25.80 -32.48 31.90
CA SER A 748 -27.26 -32.49 31.85
C SER A 748 -27.80 -32.81 33.24
N GLU A 749 -28.60 -31.90 33.81
CA GLU A 749 -29.45 -32.19 34.97
C GLU A 749 -30.87 -32.47 34.48
N GLY A 750 -31.33 -33.71 34.70
CA GLY A 750 -32.75 -34.07 34.60
C GLY A 750 -33.13 -35.00 33.46
N ASN A 751 -32.49 -34.93 32.29
CA ASN A 751 -32.77 -35.89 31.21
C ASN A 751 -31.58 -36.10 30.27
N LYS A 752 -31.05 -37.33 30.22
CA LYS A 752 -29.87 -37.69 29.38
C LYS A 752 -30.18 -37.70 27.88
N ASP A 753 -31.46 -37.66 27.50
CA ASP A 753 -31.90 -37.74 26.10
C ASP A 753 -31.86 -36.39 25.36
N LEU A 754 -31.50 -35.29 26.04
CA LEU A 754 -31.45 -33.94 25.47
C LEU A 754 -30.02 -33.37 25.51
N LEU A 755 -29.08 -34.06 24.88
CA LEU A 755 -27.72 -33.56 24.72
C LEU A 755 -27.65 -32.53 23.60
N TYR A 756 -27.26 -31.30 23.93
CA TYR A 756 -27.02 -30.23 22.98
C TYR A 756 -25.54 -30.19 22.59
N TYR A 757 -25.26 -30.36 21.30
CA TYR A 757 -23.94 -30.23 20.69
C TYR A 757 -23.85 -28.92 19.94
N THR A 758 -22.77 -28.18 20.17
CA THR A 758 -22.42 -26.98 19.38
C THR A 758 -21.58 -27.38 18.18
N ALA A 759 -21.46 -26.48 17.19
CA ALA A 759 -20.63 -26.73 16.02
C ALA A 759 -19.14 -26.90 16.35
N SER A 760 -18.67 -26.42 17.51
CA SER A 760 -17.32 -26.72 18.02
C SER A 760 -17.18 -28.14 18.56
N ASP A 761 -18.27 -28.81 18.92
CA ASP A 761 -18.28 -30.17 19.47
C ASP A 761 -18.35 -31.23 18.36
N ILE A 762 -18.88 -30.85 17.21
CA ILE A 762 -18.99 -31.69 16.01
C ILE A 762 -17.94 -31.16 15.04
N GLY A 763 -16.76 -31.79 15.00
CA GLY A 763 -15.65 -31.32 14.16
C GLY A 763 -16.13 -30.95 12.75
N PHE A 764 -15.77 -29.74 12.28
CA PHE A 764 -16.09 -29.31 10.94
C PHE A 764 -15.27 -30.13 9.93
N PHE A 765 -15.95 -30.98 9.17
CA PHE A 765 -15.37 -31.64 8.01
C PHE A 765 -16.04 -31.05 6.77
N TYR A 766 -15.26 -30.32 5.96
CA TYR A 766 -15.65 -29.82 4.64
C TYR A 766 -15.61 -30.92 3.59
#